data_AF-A0A1H7F7E9-F1
#
_entry.id   AF-A0A1H7F7E9-F1
#
_cell.length_a   1.000
_cell.length_b   1.000
_cell.length_c   1.000
_cell.angle_alpha   90.00
_cell.angle_beta   90.00
_cell.angle_gamma   90.00
#
_symmetry.space_group_name_H-M   'P 1'
#
loop_
_entity.id
_entity.type
_entity.pdbx_description
1 polymer ?
#
loop_
_entity_poly.entity_id
_entity_poly.type
_entity_poly.pdbx_seq_one_letter_code
_entity_poly.pdbx_strand_id
1 'polypeptide(L)'
;MQTFMKKPAGLVAGLQLLLLASACQTEKEDGSANVDTGPKVEKITIAPDFVVEHLYSPSENKEGSWVAMTFDDKGRMIVSDQYGSLYRLDMPEIGMDTLAVKPQRLAFPGDEWKDDTTQTKVGMGYAQGLLWAFNSLYVMVNHKSDTTFEKSSGLYRLKDNDGDDQFDEITLLKSFEGEGEHGPHSIILAPDGQSIYLVCGNHTDVPKMDSYLLPSNWDEDNVFQSIKDPRGHAVDRMAPGGWIAETDSLGRHWQFVAGGFRNTFDIAFNDEGELFAYDSDMEWDFGMPWYRPTRLLHVTKGAEFGWRTGTEKWATYYPDNLPPLLNIGQGSPTNLVHAGKAAFPDKYRNSLLAFDWSFGIIYAVHLEQQGATYHASAEEFLSGAPLPLTDGEIGPDGALYFLTGGRKLDSDLYRVYYRNHGEVKEEPNREAGDITEEMAVRRQLEGYFEHAADSNVVNGIWPYLNHDDRHVRYAATVALMHQPLKLWGRKAFRERNIRTVTQAMIAMAKMGDPALQSVVLRKLMTVDINRISRENKLGLLRAFELALYRMGDPEPVLANRLTAYLSDSYPAADNALNRELSKILIQVDAPYVVARTLALLDSAKDDSTVVAATLTSSSDLILRNPQYGLDIANTLVKTPPAQQIYFATALSKATTGWTPELYERYFKWYYDAFGYKGGNSFIGFLDAARKLALENVPKEQFAHYNAISGDSLLAESGKALLENVEPPKGPGRNWEIDTALKAVEKDKGKRDFERGKSLFAAIRCISCHTMRGEGGAIGPDLTQLGTRFSVRDMLESIIEPNEVISDQYESKVLVLKDGSSVLGRLVSEEGDVYSVSQNPYAPQVLREIPKNDVKEMRVSKVSTMPPGTLNVLNEEELKDLIAYLMAGGNESSPAYKTK
;
A
#
# COMPACT_ATOMS: atom_id res chain seq x y z
N MET A 1 -30.43 -19.42 -49.46
CA MET A 1 -31.62 -20.28 -49.58
C MET A 1 -31.69 -21.11 -48.29
N GLN A 2 -32.88 -21.28 -47.70
CA GLN A 2 -33.26 -22.12 -46.52
C GLN A 2 -32.16 -23.09 -46.00
N THR A 3 -31.82 -23.23 -44.70
CA THR A 3 -32.57 -23.25 -43.42
C THR A 3 -31.65 -22.85 -42.23
N PHE A 4 -32.02 -22.70 -40.94
CA PHE A 4 -33.28 -22.79 -40.17
C PHE A 4 -33.13 -21.96 -38.87
N MET A 5 -34.24 -21.55 -38.23
CA MET A 5 -34.32 -21.21 -36.79
C MET A 5 -35.70 -21.61 -36.24
N LYS A 6 -35.78 -22.16 -35.03
CA LYS A 6 -37.02 -22.32 -34.25
C LYS A 6 -36.77 -22.04 -32.77
N LYS A 7 -37.62 -21.19 -32.19
CA LYS A 7 -37.83 -21.06 -30.73
C LYS A 7 -38.70 -22.23 -30.22
N PRO A 8 -38.76 -22.44 -28.90
CA PRO A 8 -39.95 -22.06 -28.11
C PRO A 8 -39.57 -21.13 -26.92
N ALA A 9 -40.40 -20.24 -26.38
CA ALA A 9 -41.59 -20.46 -25.53
C ALA A 9 -41.28 -21.38 -24.32
N GLY A 10 -41.41 -21.01 -23.04
CA GLY A 10 -41.97 -19.83 -22.40
C GLY A 10 -43.02 -20.24 -21.36
N LEU A 11 -42.91 -19.82 -20.09
CA LEU A 11 -43.98 -19.96 -19.09
C LEU A 11 -43.84 -18.97 -17.93
N VAL A 12 -44.97 -18.61 -17.31
CA VAL A 12 -45.11 -17.71 -16.15
C VAL A 12 -45.99 -18.42 -15.11
N ALA A 13 -45.83 -18.02 -13.84
CA ALA A 13 -46.65 -18.33 -12.65
C ALA A 13 -46.33 -19.63 -11.89
N GLY A 14 -46.30 -19.50 -10.55
CA GLY A 14 -46.06 -20.57 -9.59
C GLY A 14 -45.56 -20.04 -8.23
N LEU A 15 -46.44 -19.38 -7.47
CA LEU A 15 -46.13 -18.87 -6.13
C LEU A 15 -46.54 -19.89 -5.04
N GLN A 16 -45.81 -19.93 -3.93
CA GLN A 16 -46.12 -20.52 -2.61
C GLN A 16 -45.85 -22.01 -2.33
N LEU A 17 -45.60 -22.23 -1.02
CA LEU A 17 -45.59 -23.48 -0.24
C LEU A 17 -44.44 -24.47 -0.44
N LEU A 18 -43.48 -24.40 0.49
CA LEU A 18 -42.95 -25.59 1.16
C LEU A 18 -42.67 -25.27 2.64
N LEU A 19 -43.48 -25.89 3.50
CA LEU A 19 -43.38 -25.84 4.97
C LEU A 19 -42.45 -26.96 5.47
N LEU A 20 -41.72 -26.64 6.54
CA LEU A 20 -41.30 -27.54 7.62
C LEU A 20 -41.31 -29.05 7.33
N ALA A 21 -40.14 -29.60 6.98
CA ALA A 21 -39.80 -30.99 7.25
C ALA A 21 -38.67 -31.02 8.27
N SER A 22 -39.03 -31.19 9.54
CA SER A 22 -38.05 -31.47 10.61
C SER A 22 -37.42 -32.84 10.35
N ALA A 23 -36.13 -32.85 10.06
CA ALA A 23 -35.34 -34.08 9.98
C ALA A 23 -34.43 -34.13 11.21
N CYS A 24 -34.69 -35.10 12.09
CA CYS A 24 -33.87 -35.33 13.27
C CYS A 24 -32.43 -35.68 12.85
N GLN A 25 -31.53 -34.70 12.89
CA GLN A 25 -30.13 -35.01 13.17
C GLN A 25 -30.07 -35.46 14.62
N THR A 26 -29.80 -36.75 14.82
CA THR A 26 -29.39 -37.24 16.13
C THR A 26 -28.08 -36.57 16.49
N GLU A 27 -28.11 -35.69 17.49
CA GLU A 27 -26.93 -35.23 18.18
C GLU A 27 -26.14 -36.46 18.63
N LYS A 28 -25.01 -36.72 17.97
CA LYS A 28 -23.89 -37.32 18.67
C LYS A 28 -23.29 -36.19 19.47
N GLU A 29 -23.44 -36.25 20.78
CA GLU A 29 -22.55 -35.55 21.70
C GLU A 29 -21.14 -36.05 21.39
N ASP A 30 -20.40 -35.27 20.59
CA ASP A 30 -18.97 -35.46 20.47
C ASP A 30 -18.33 -34.94 21.75
N GLY A 31 -17.46 -35.74 22.34
CA GLY A 31 -16.91 -35.49 23.68
C GLY A 31 -15.84 -34.41 23.71
N SER A 32 -15.98 -33.35 22.91
CA SER A 32 -15.08 -32.21 22.94
C SER A 32 -15.21 -31.53 24.30
N ALA A 33 -14.12 -31.52 25.07
CA ALA A 33 -14.00 -30.64 26.21
C ALA A 33 -14.30 -29.20 25.73
N ASN A 34 -15.28 -28.54 26.36
CA ASN A 34 -15.46 -27.10 26.21
C ASN A 34 -14.22 -26.44 26.82
N VAL A 35 -13.23 -26.16 25.98
CA VAL A 35 -12.15 -25.23 26.30
C VAL A 35 -12.81 -23.87 26.47
N ASP A 36 -12.70 -23.30 27.68
CA ASP A 36 -13.13 -21.93 27.93
C ASP A 36 -12.14 -20.99 27.22
N THR A 37 -12.48 -20.61 25.99
CA THR A 37 -11.58 -19.83 25.12
C THR A 37 -11.51 -18.34 25.50
N GLY A 38 -12.37 -17.89 26.42
CA GLY A 38 -12.44 -16.49 26.85
C GLY A 38 -12.97 -15.50 25.80
N PRO A 39 -13.36 -14.29 26.22
CA PRO A 39 -14.11 -13.33 25.38
C PRO A 39 -13.29 -12.66 24.26
N LYS A 40 -11.98 -12.94 24.17
CA LYS A 40 -11.12 -12.47 23.07
C LYS A 40 -11.16 -13.44 21.89
N VAL A 41 -11.05 -14.75 22.14
CA VAL A 41 -11.10 -15.79 21.10
C VAL A 41 -12.51 -15.96 20.51
N GLU A 42 -13.57 -15.78 21.31
CA GLU A 42 -14.97 -15.83 20.84
C GLU A 42 -15.30 -14.87 19.67
N LYS A 43 -14.46 -13.85 19.42
CA LYS A 43 -14.62 -12.88 18.34
C LYS A 43 -13.85 -13.25 17.06
N ILE A 44 -13.06 -14.31 17.10
CA ILE A 44 -12.20 -14.75 16.00
C ILE A 44 -12.93 -15.84 15.21
N THR A 45 -13.05 -15.64 13.90
CA THR A 45 -13.43 -16.68 12.94
C THR A 45 -12.17 -17.28 12.34
N ILE A 46 -12.14 -18.60 12.13
CA ILE A 46 -10.99 -19.31 11.60
C ILE A 46 -11.40 -20.46 10.68
N ALA A 47 -10.50 -20.88 9.79
CA ALA A 47 -10.61 -22.09 8.99
C ALA A 47 -10.98 -23.33 9.84
N PRO A 48 -11.76 -24.28 9.30
CA PRO A 48 -12.17 -25.48 10.02
C PRO A 48 -11.00 -26.30 10.58
N ASP A 49 -11.25 -26.98 11.70
CA ASP A 49 -10.31 -27.88 12.40
C ASP A 49 -9.04 -27.22 12.97
N PHE A 50 -8.94 -25.88 12.95
CA PHE A 50 -7.96 -25.13 13.73
C PHE A 50 -8.48 -24.78 15.13
N VAL A 51 -7.55 -24.56 16.05
CA VAL A 51 -7.78 -24.06 17.41
C VAL A 51 -7.03 -22.74 17.57
N VAL A 52 -7.67 -21.76 18.20
CA VAL A 52 -7.08 -20.46 18.55
C VAL A 52 -6.98 -20.36 20.08
N GLU A 53 -5.81 -19.99 20.56
CA GLU A 53 -5.51 -19.75 21.97
C GLU A 53 -5.08 -18.29 22.15
N HIS A 54 -5.64 -17.62 23.15
CA HIS A 54 -5.12 -16.34 23.65
C HIS A 54 -4.10 -16.63 24.75
N LEU A 55 -2.88 -16.09 24.61
CA LEU A 55 -1.75 -16.43 25.47
C LEU A 55 -1.36 -15.29 26.41
N TYR A 56 -1.42 -14.04 25.95
CA TYR A 56 -1.00 -12.89 26.74
C TYR A 56 -1.62 -11.58 26.26
N SER A 57 -1.78 -10.61 27.16
CA SER A 57 -2.27 -9.26 26.89
C SER A 57 -1.23 -8.21 27.31
N PRO A 58 -0.29 -7.78 26.44
CA PRO A 58 0.70 -6.75 26.79
C PRO A 58 0.10 -5.46 27.37
N SER A 59 -0.99 -4.96 26.77
CA SER A 59 -1.59 -3.69 27.18
C SER A 59 -2.27 -3.77 28.56
N GLU A 60 -2.90 -4.90 28.91
CA GLU A 60 -3.47 -5.15 30.24
C GLU A 60 -2.39 -5.21 31.33
N ASN A 61 -1.15 -5.56 30.96
CA ASN A 61 0.02 -5.62 31.84
C ASN A 61 0.90 -4.37 31.79
N LYS A 62 0.54 -3.38 30.96
CA LYS A 62 1.29 -2.12 30.71
C LYS A 62 2.65 -2.31 30.05
N GLU A 63 2.76 -3.30 29.17
CA GLU A 63 3.96 -3.65 28.41
C GLU A 63 3.90 -3.13 26.95
N GLY A 64 3.08 -2.11 26.73
CA GLY A 64 2.95 -1.41 25.47
C GLY A 64 2.10 -2.15 24.43
N SER A 65 2.52 -2.07 23.17
CA SER A 65 1.82 -2.65 22.02
C SER A 65 2.84 -3.36 21.15
N TRP A 66 2.77 -4.70 21.11
CA TRP A 66 3.81 -5.51 20.48
C TRP A 66 3.60 -5.63 18.96
N VAL A 67 4.67 -5.39 18.20
CA VAL A 67 4.62 -5.21 16.73
C VAL A 67 5.65 -6.02 15.94
N ALA A 68 6.54 -6.74 16.61
CA ALA A 68 7.50 -7.64 15.97
C ALA A 68 7.82 -8.83 16.88
N MET A 69 8.06 -10.01 16.32
CA MET A 69 8.46 -11.23 17.01
C MET A 69 9.57 -12.01 16.29
N THR A 70 10.22 -12.92 17.00
CA THR A 70 11.05 -14.00 16.45
C THR A 70 11.19 -15.11 17.48
N PHE A 71 11.63 -16.31 17.09
CA PHE A 71 11.99 -17.38 18.02
C PHE A 71 13.50 -17.53 18.13
N ASP A 72 14.04 -17.75 19.33
CA ASP A 72 15.45 -18.06 19.54
C ASP A 72 15.79 -19.56 19.35
N ASP A 73 17.08 -19.91 19.43
CA ASP A 73 17.57 -21.28 19.27
C ASP A 73 17.14 -22.24 20.38
N LYS A 74 16.53 -21.73 21.46
CA LYS A 74 15.98 -22.49 22.58
C LYS A 74 14.45 -22.63 22.47
N GLY A 75 13.85 -22.12 21.39
CA GLY A 75 12.42 -22.19 21.11
C GLY A 75 11.58 -21.17 21.90
N ARG A 76 12.22 -20.14 22.46
CA ARG A 76 11.54 -19.07 23.20
C ARG A 76 11.24 -17.91 22.28
N MET A 77 10.13 -17.22 22.50
CA MET A 77 9.77 -16.06 21.71
C MET A 77 10.50 -14.81 22.22
N ILE A 78 10.96 -13.96 21.32
CA ILE A 78 11.39 -12.59 21.59
C ILE A 78 10.43 -11.65 20.85
N VAL A 79 9.92 -10.62 21.52
CA VAL A 79 8.97 -9.64 20.98
C VAL A 79 9.45 -8.20 21.22
N SER A 80 8.97 -7.26 20.41
CA SER A 80 9.20 -5.81 20.61
C SER A 80 7.90 -5.06 20.85
N ASP A 81 7.88 -4.25 21.91
CA ASP A 81 6.97 -3.11 22.00
C ASP A 81 7.38 -2.03 20.99
N GLN A 82 6.39 -1.46 20.28
CA GLN A 82 6.60 -0.47 19.22
C GLN A 82 7.39 0.76 19.68
N TYR A 83 7.16 1.19 20.92
CA TYR A 83 7.75 2.41 21.50
C TYR A 83 8.57 2.12 22.77
N GLY A 84 8.86 0.85 23.04
CA GLY A 84 9.44 0.39 24.30
C GLY A 84 10.54 -0.63 24.11
N SER A 85 10.58 -1.64 24.98
CA SER A 85 11.67 -2.60 25.08
C SER A 85 11.38 -3.93 24.38
N LEU A 86 12.43 -4.75 24.27
CA LEU A 86 12.31 -6.15 23.89
C LEU A 86 11.98 -7.02 25.11
N TYR A 87 11.16 -8.05 24.91
CA TYR A 87 10.78 -9.03 25.93
C TYR A 87 11.04 -10.45 25.41
N ARG A 88 11.34 -11.39 26.31
CA ARG A 88 11.53 -12.82 26.03
C ARG A 88 10.47 -13.63 26.78
N LEU A 89 9.95 -14.69 26.15
CA LEU A 89 8.83 -15.49 26.66
C LEU A 89 9.10 -16.99 26.45
N ASP A 90 8.95 -17.79 27.51
CA ASP A 90 8.85 -19.24 27.40
C ASP A 90 7.42 -19.62 26.97
N MET A 91 7.28 -20.35 25.85
CA MET A 91 5.96 -20.74 25.34
C MET A 91 5.44 -22.00 26.03
N PRO A 92 4.16 -22.06 26.45
CA PRO A 92 3.56 -23.29 26.96
C PRO A 92 3.39 -24.31 25.82
N GLU A 93 3.50 -25.60 26.12
CA GLU A 93 3.22 -26.65 25.13
C GLU A 93 1.76 -26.59 24.61
N ILE A 94 1.50 -27.16 23.43
CA ILE A 94 0.15 -27.24 22.85
C ILE A 94 -0.70 -28.22 23.69
N GLY A 95 -1.92 -27.82 24.04
CA GLY A 95 -2.86 -28.64 24.82
C GLY A 95 -2.68 -28.58 26.35
N MET A 96 -1.91 -27.62 26.86
CA MET A 96 -1.80 -27.35 28.30
C MET A 96 -3.04 -26.63 28.85
N ASP A 97 -3.58 -27.10 29.98
CA ASP A 97 -4.73 -26.47 30.68
C ASP A 97 -4.46 -25.02 31.15
N THR A 98 -3.19 -24.60 31.21
CA THR A 98 -2.78 -23.28 31.71
C THR A 98 -1.80 -22.64 30.74
N LEU A 99 -2.29 -21.65 30.00
CA LEU A 99 -1.56 -20.91 28.96
C LEU A 99 -0.75 -19.72 29.48
N ALA A 100 -0.42 -19.71 30.78
CA ALA A 100 0.13 -18.53 31.47
C ALA A 100 1.58 -18.24 31.06
N VAL A 101 1.74 -17.35 30.07
CA VAL A 101 3.05 -16.82 29.67
C VAL A 101 3.52 -15.72 30.64
N LYS A 102 4.84 -15.64 30.87
CA LYS A 102 5.47 -14.60 31.69
C LYS A 102 6.58 -13.91 30.91
N PRO A 103 6.37 -12.68 30.43
CA PRO A 103 7.40 -11.92 29.75
C PRO A 103 8.54 -11.55 30.69
N GLN A 104 9.76 -11.76 30.23
CA GLN A 104 10.98 -11.21 30.82
C GLN A 104 11.44 -10.04 29.93
N ARG A 105 11.36 -8.82 30.44
CA ARG A 105 11.98 -7.65 29.77
C ARG A 105 13.49 -7.90 29.66
N LEU A 106 14.05 -7.76 28.46
CA LEU A 106 15.47 -7.93 28.22
C LEU A 106 16.24 -6.69 28.70
N ALA A 107 17.37 -6.92 29.36
CA ALA A 107 18.28 -5.88 29.81
C ALA A 107 19.50 -5.79 28.89
N PHE A 108 20.03 -4.57 28.73
CA PHE A 108 21.11 -4.26 27.81
C PHE A 108 22.26 -3.50 28.50
N PRO A 109 23.49 -3.53 27.94
CA PRO A 109 24.64 -2.83 28.51
C PRO A 109 24.38 -1.32 28.68
N GLY A 110 24.48 -0.85 29.92
CA GLY A 110 24.22 0.55 30.30
C GLY A 110 22.80 0.84 30.78
N ASP A 111 21.92 -0.15 30.82
CA ASP A 111 20.61 -0.04 31.47
C ASP A 111 20.75 0.09 33.01
N GLU A 112 20.06 1.08 33.60
CA GLU A 112 20.03 1.30 35.06
C GLU A 112 18.71 0.82 35.72
N TRP A 113 17.85 0.12 34.96
CA TRP A 113 16.48 -0.22 35.34
C TRP A 113 16.40 -1.16 36.56
N LYS A 114 15.46 -0.90 37.47
CA LYS A 114 15.14 -1.76 38.62
C LYS A 114 13.66 -2.16 38.59
N ASP A 115 13.31 -3.03 37.66
CA ASP A 115 11.95 -3.59 37.47
C ASP A 115 10.82 -2.55 37.32
N ASP A 116 11.18 -1.32 36.92
CA ASP A 116 10.27 -0.17 36.85
C ASP A 116 9.92 0.12 35.38
N THR A 117 8.66 -0.16 35.03
CA THR A 117 8.10 0.07 33.69
C THR A 117 7.71 1.52 33.43
N THR A 118 7.77 2.41 34.43
CA THR A 118 7.48 3.86 34.26
C THR A 118 8.67 4.66 33.72
N GLN A 119 9.81 4.01 33.57
CA GLN A 119 11.12 4.62 33.39
C GLN A 119 11.49 4.67 31.89
N THR A 120 11.84 5.85 31.39
CA THR A 120 11.57 6.21 29.97
C THR A 120 12.71 6.05 28.98
N LYS A 121 13.96 5.74 29.39
CA LYS A 121 14.97 5.34 28.40
C LYS A 121 14.88 3.84 28.13
N VAL A 122 15.34 3.41 26.96
CA VAL A 122 15.45 1.99 26.59
C VAL A 122 16.81 1.71 25.96
N GLY A 123 17.49 0.63 26.37
CA GLY A 123 18.80 0.26 25.83
C GLY A 123 18.73 -0.22 24.37
N MET A 124 17.75 -1.09 24.10
CA MET A 124 17.33 -1.53 22.78
C MET A 124 15.80 -1.67 22.71
N GLY A 125 15.21 -1.35 21.56
CA GLY A 125 13.76 -1.16 21.40
C GLY A 125 13.39 -0.62 20.02
N TYR A 126 12.15 -0.14 19.86
CA TYR A 126 11.62 0.44 18.62
C TYR A 126 11.81 -0.46 17.38
N ALA A 127 11.71 -1.78 17.58
CA ALA A 127 11.93 -2.74 16.50
C ALA A 127 10.64 -3.02 15.75
N GLN A 128 10.68 -2.90 14.43
CA GLN A 128 9.60 -3.31 13.50
C GLN A 128 9.94 -4.61 12.76
N GLY A 129 11.12 -5.17 13.02
CA GLY A 129 11.55 -6.47 12.52
C GLY A 129 12.57 -7.08 13.47
N LEU A 130 12.41 -8.37 13.76
CA LEU A 130 13.30 -9.16 14.60
C LEU A 130 13.67 -10.45 13.86
N LEU A 131 14.93 -10.87 13.97
CA LEU A 131 15.37 -12.14 13.40
C LEU A 131 16.44 -12.76 14.29
N TRP A 132 16.19 -13.97 14.78
CA TRP A 132 17.26 -14.79 15.34
C TRP A 132 18.00 -15.56 14.23
N ALA A 133 19.30 -15.28 14.08
CA ALA A 133 20.15 -15.99 13.11
C ALA A 133 21.63 -15.89 13.53
N PHE A 134 22.50 -16.74 12.98
CA PHE A 134 23.96 -16.64 13.17
C PHE A 134 24.43 -16.51 14.65
N ASN A 135 23.71 -17.16 15.58
CA ASN A 135 23.89 -17.04 17.04
C ASN A 135 23.82 -15.57 17.51
N SER A 136 22.79 -14.85 17.09
CA SER A 136 22.58 -13.42 17.35
C SER A 136 21.12 -13.04 17.12
N LEU A 137 20.67 -12.00 17.83
CA LEU A 137 19.43 -11.32 17.52
C LEU A 137 19.72 -10.14 16.59
N TYR A 138 19.08 -10.10 15.44
CA TYR A 138 19.06 -8.93 14.57
C TYR A 138 17.80 -8.12 14.86
N VAL A 139 17.95 -6.80 14.84
CA VAL A 139 16.90 -5.86 15.23
C VAL A 139 16.84 -4.73 14.21
N MET A 140 15.72 -4.61 13.51
CA MET A 140 15.45 -3.50 12.60
C MET A 140 14.79 -2.35 13.37
N VAL A 141 15.57 -1.31 13.65
CA VAL A 141 15.12 -0.13 14.39
C VAL A 141 14.46 0.88 13.45
N ASN A 142 13.23 1.24 13.78
CA ASN A 142 12.41 2.20 13.03
C ASN A 142 12.06 3.43 13.90
N HIS A 143 13.09 4.12 14.39
CA HIS A 143 12.98 5.36 15.16
C HIS A 143 14.28 6.16 15.08
N LYS A 144 14.23 7.49 14.98
CA LYS A 144 15.44 8.34 15.11
C LYS A 144 15.83 8.53 16.57
N SER A 145 17.13 8.77 16.78
CA SER A 145 17.69 9.00 18.12
C SER A 145 17.10 10.25 18.77
N ASP A 146 16.68 10.13 20.03
CA ASP A 146 16.13 11.21 20.84
C ASP A 146 16.65 11.16 22.30
N THR A 147 16.00 11.88 23.21
CA THR A 147 16.38 11.94 24.64
C THR A 147 16.08 10.67 25.43
N THR A 148 15.25 9.79 24.88
CA THR A 148 14.76 8.54 25.46
C THR A 148 15.41 7.32 24.80
N PHE A 149 15.82 7.41 23.54
CA PHE A 149 16.50 6.35 22.81
C PHE A 149 17.69 6.89 22.02
N GLU A 150 18.90 6.50 22.41
CA GLU A 150 20.14 7.05 21.83
C GLU A 150 20.58 6.37 20.53
N LYS A 151 19.87 5.31 20.09
CA LYS A 151 20.14 4.59 18.84
C LYS A 151 19.40 5.28 17.68
N SER A 152 19.91 5.10 16.45
CA SER A 152 19.32 5.64 15.22
C SER A 152 18.53 4.57 14.48
N SER A 153 17.71 4.96 13.51
CA SER A 153 17.11 3.99 12.60
C SER A 153 18.21 3.22 11.84
N GLY A 154 18.02 1.90 11.67
CA GLY A 154 19.09 1.04 11.18
C GLY A 154 18.91 -0.43 11.53
N LEU A 155 19.73 -1.27 10.89
CA LEU A 155 19.88 -2.68 11.24
C LEU A 155 20.97 -2.84 12.31
N TYR A 156 20.61 -3.45 13.44
CA TYR A 156 21.50 -3.79 14.54
C TYR A 156 21.65 -5.29 14.70
N ARG A 157 22.81 -5.70 15.23
CA ARG A 157 23.10 -7.06 15.68
C ARG A 157 23.41 -7.05 17.18
N LEU A 158 22.69 -7.88 17.91
CA LEU A 158 22.84 -8.13 19.34
C LEU A 158 23.43 -9.52 19.55
N LYS A 159 24.42 -9.62 20.45
CA LYS A 159 25.15 -10.87 20.70
C LYS A 159 25.44 -11.09 22.18
N ASP A 160 25.09 -12.30 22.63
CA ASP A 160 25.58 -12.95 23.86
C ASP A 160 27.03 -13.42 23.60
N ASN A 161 27.98 -12.99 24.44
CA ASN A 161 29.40 -13.29 24.29
C ASN A 161 29.94 -14.31 25.29
N ASP A 162 29.28 -14.54 26.43
CA ASP A 162 29.77 -15.45 27.49
C ASP A 162 28.83 -16.64 27.81
N GLY A 163 27.62 -16.64 27.25
CA GLY A 163 26.61 -17.68 27.37
C GLY A 163 25.68 -17.53 28.56
N ASP A 164 25.63 -16.36 29.22
CA ASP A 164 24.72 -16.09 30.34
C ASP A 164 23.26 -15.81 29.94
N ASP A 165 22.95 -15.84 28.63
CA ASP A 165 21.64 -15.60 28.03
C ASP A 165 21.21 -14.11 27.96
N GLN A 166 22.11 -13.17 28.25
CA GLN A 166 21.96 -11.72 28.01
C GLN A 166 22.74 -11.26 26.75
N PHE A 167 22.47 -10.04 26.28
CA PHE A 167 23.09 -9.48 25.07
C PHE A 167 24.18 -8.44 25.41
N ASP A 168 25.43 -8.87 25.53
CA ASP A 168 26.58 -8.02 25.88
C ASP A 168 27.00 -6.99 24.83
N GLU A 169 26.74 -7.28 23.56
CA GLU A 169 27.29 -6.54 22.43
C GLU A 169 26.18 -6.07 21.48
N ILE A 170 26.07 -4.75 21.31
CA ILE A 170 25.15 -4.10 20.37
C ILE A 170 25.96 -3.44 19.25
N THR A 171 25.89 -3.99 18.05
CA THR A 171 26.59 -3.46 16.87
C THR A 171 25.59 -2.90 15.86
N LEU A 172 25.74 -1.62 15.48
CA LEU A 172 25.06 -1.05 14.31
C LEU A 172 25.73 -1.60 13.04
N LEU A 173 24.96 -2.30 12.19
CA LEU A 173 25.45 -2.78 10.89
C LEU A 173 25.30 -1.70 9.80
N LYS A 174 24.16 -1.00 9.80
CA LYS A 174 23.86 0.07 8.83
C LYS A 174 22.79 1.00 9.39
N SER A 175 23.04 2.31 9.34
CA SER A 175 22.03 3.33 9.62
C SER A 175 21.15 3.60 8.40
N PHE A 176 19.89 3.96 8.62
CA PHE A 176 18.93 4.34 7.58
C PHE A 176 18.37 5.74 7.83
N GLU A 177 18.14 6.48 6.74
CA GLU A 177 17.45 7.77 6.76
C GLU A 177 15.96 7.53 6.47
N GLY A 178 15.25 7.06 7.50
CA GLY A 178 13.82 6.74 7.46
C GLY A 178 13.29 6.45 8.85
N GLU A 179 12.01 6.71 9.10
CA GLU A 179 11.31 6.30 10.31
C GLU A 179 9.79 6.27 10.06
N GLY A 180 9.01 5.76 11.03
CA GLY A 180 7.55 5.84 11.04
C GLY A 180 6.85 4.69 10.32
N GLU A 181 5.59 4.90 9.94
CA GLU A 181 4.72 3.90 9.31
C GLU A 181 5.26 3.36 7.98
N HIS A 182 6.14 4.14 7.34
CA HIS A 182 6.77 3.86 6.04
C HIS A 182 8.31 3.74 6.14
N GLY A 183 8.84 3.51 7.34
CA GLY A 183 10.25 3.35 7.63
C GLY A 183 10.82 1.96 7.24
N PRO A 184 11.95 1.54 7.86
CA PRO A 184 12.45 0.18 7.78
C PRO A 184 11.56 -0.79 8.58
N HIS A 185 11.30 -1.98 8.06
CA HIS A 185 10.35 -2.93 8.67
C HIS A 185 10.97 -4.31 8.90
N SER A 186 10.59 -5.32 8.12
CA SER A 186 10.97 -6.71 8.37
C SER A 186 12.39 -7.09 7.94
N ILE A 187 12.89 -8.16 8.56
CA ILE A 187 14.16 -8.85 8.29
C ILE A 187 13.96 -10.37 8.32
N ILE A 188 14.39 -11.06 7.26
CA ILE A 188 14.25 -12.51 7.13
C ILE A 188 15.60 -13.18 6.78
N LEU A 189 15.75 -14.45 7.16
CA LEU A 189 16.89 -15.25 6.75
C LEU A 189 16.71 -15.74 5.30
N ALA A 190 17.78 -15.70 4.50
CA ALA A 190 17.77 -16.31 3.17
C ALA A 190 17.59 -17.85 3.24
N PRO A 191 17.01 -18.51 2.22
CA PRO A 191 16.70 -19.93 2.28
C PRO A 191 17.92 -20.86 2.45
N ASP A 192 19.11 -20.38 2.09
CA ASP A 192 20.37 -21.11 2.27
C ASP A 192 21.02 -20.90 3.65
N GLY A 193 20.46 -20.02 4.48
CA GLY A 193 20.97 -19.68 5.80
C GLY A 193 22.27 -18.86 5.80
N GLN A 194 22.67 -18.23 4.69
CA GLN A 194 23.96 -17.53 4.57
C GLN A 194 23.86 -16.00 4.65
N SER A 195 22.72 -15.42 4.28
CA SER A 195 22.49 -13.97 4.26
C SER A 195 21.14 -13.57 4.86
N ILE A 196 20.96 -12.26 5.08
CA ILE A 196 19.77 -11.63 5.63
C ILE A 196 19.16 -10.74 4.54
N TYR A 197 17.86 -10.90 4.32
CA TYR A 197 17.05 -10.04 3.47
C TYR A 197 16.27 -9.06 4.35
N LEU A 198 16.08 -7.83 3.85
CA LEU A 198 15.38 -6.77 4.58
C LEU A 198 14.55 -5.90 3.65
N VAL A 199 13.48 -5.31 4.19
CA VAL A 199 12.55 -4.46 3.44
C VAL A 199 12.32 -3.10 4.12
N CYS A 200 12.21 -2.05 3.30
CA CYS A 200 11.99 -0.68 3.74
C CYS A 200 10.90 -0.01 2.88
N GLY A 201 10.03 0.76 3.52
CA GLY A 201 9.02 1.60 2.84
C GLY A 201 9.62 2.82 2.15
N ASN A 202 8.83 3.48 1.31
CA ASN A 202 9.22 4.65 0.51
C ASN A 202 9.57 5.91 1.31
N HIS A 203 9.44 5.91 2.64
CA HIS A 203 9.93 7.00 3.49
C HIS A 203 11.35 6.75 4.02
N THR A 204 11.98 5.65 3.60
CA THR A 204 13.37 5.30 3.89
C THR A 204 14.23 5.49 2.66
N ASP A 205 15.16 6.45 2.70
CA ASP A 205 16.04 6.71 1.56
C ASP A 205 17.02 5.53 1.35
N VAL A 206 17.25 5.17 0.09
CA VAL A 206 18.15 4.06 -0.28
C VAL A 206 19.60 4.47 0.05
N PRO A 207 20.28 3.84 1.03
CA PRO A 207 21.67 4.13 1.30
C PRO A 207 22.56 3.59 0.17
N LYS A 208 23.80 4.06 0.09
CA LYS A 208 24.78 3.49 -0.84
C LYS A 208 25.00 2.00 -0.52
N MET A 209 24.86 1.16 -1.54
CA MET A 209 25.12 -0.28 -1.52
C MET A 209 26.43 -0.62 -2.24
N ASP A 210 26.93 -1.82 -2.06
CA ASP A 210 28.15 -2.34 -2.72
C ASP A 210 27.84 -2.87 -4.13
N SER A 211 26.63 -3.39 -4.33
CA SER A 211 26.13 -3.89 -5.61
C SER A 211 24.62 -3.68 -5.77
N TYR A 212 24.14 -3.80 -7.01
CA TYR A 212 22.77 -3.46 -7.40
C TYR A 212 22.27 -4.46 -8.45
N LEU A 213 21.28 -5.30 -8.11
CA LEU A 213 20.64 -6.22 -9.06
C LEU A 213 19.66 -5.48 -9.98
N LEU A 214 18.89 -4.54 -9.42
CA LEU A 214 18.20 -3.50 -10.19
C LEU A 214 19.19 -2.34 -10.43
N PRO A 215 19.53 -1.99 -11.68
CA PRO A 215 20.46 -0.89 -11.98
C PRO A 215 20.09 0.43 -11.28
N SER A 216 21.09 1.10 -10.71
CA SER A 216 20.91 2.29 -9.84
C SER A 216 20.65 3.61 -10.60
N ASN A 217 20.04 3.54 -11.77
CA ASN A 217 19.67 4.67 -12.64
C ASN A 217 18.15 4.87 -12.72
N TRP A 218 17.42 4.45 -11.67
CA TRP A 218 15.99 4.70 -11.49
C TRP A 218 15.66 6.21 -11.50
N ASP A 219 14.42 6.50 -11.88
CA ASP A 219 13.88 7.84 -12.14
C ASP A 219 12.35 7.71 -12.31
N GLU A 220 11.62 8.81 -12.49
CA GLU A 220 10.16 8.76 -12.65
C GLU A 220 9.73 8.13 -13.99
N ASP A 221 10.57 8.19 -15.04
CA ASP A 221 10.41 7.44 -16.30
C ASP A 221 9.02 7.62 -16.97
N ASN A 222 8.35 8.75 -16.78
CA ASN A 222 6.96 8.96 -17.19
C ASN A 222 6.76 10.35 -17.80
N VAL A 223 6.18 10.44 -19.00
CA VAL A 223 5.93 11.74 -19.68
C VAL A 223 4.53 12.31 -19.39
N PHE A 224 3.77 11.69 -18.49
CA PHE A 224 2.45 12.16 -18.08
C PHE A 224 2.51 13.52 -17.36
N GLN A 225 1.35 14.12 -17.07
CA GLN A 225 1.32 15.31 -16.23
C GLN A 225 1.65 14.90 -14.78
N SER A 226 2.76 15.41 -14.25
CA SER A 226 3.07 15.27 -12.83
C SER A 226 2.12 16.14 -12.01
N ILE A 227 1.48 15.52 -11.03
CA ILE A 227 0.72 16.14 -9.95
C ILE A 227 1.08 15.31 -8.71
N LYS A 228 1.74 15.95 -7.75
CA LYS A 228 2.02 15.36 -6.43
C LYS A 228 0.71 15.18 -5.65
N ASP A 229 0.71 14.39 -4.57
CA ASP A 229 -0.50 14.25 -3.74
C ASP A 229 -1.01 15.63 -3.26
N PRO A 230 -2.24 16.05 -3.61
CA PRO A 230 -2.79 17.37 -3.27
C PRO A 230 -2.91 17.64 -1.76
N ARG A 231 -2.68 16.63 -0.93
CA ARG A 231 -2.70 16.72 0.53
C ARG A 231 -1.30 16.60 1.13
N GLY A 232 -0.24 16.42 0.36
CA GLY A 232 1.12 16.40 0.88
C GLY A 232 1.64 15.02 1.33
N HIS A 233 0.96 13.91 1.04
CA HIS A 233 1.53 12.58 1.33
C HIS A 233 2.66 12.22 0.35
N ALA A 234 3.85 11.89 0.89
CA ALA A 234 5.04 11.47 0.16
C ALA A 234 5.51 12.43 -0.96
N VAL A 235 5.19 13.73 -0.86
CA VAL A 235 5.47 14.74 -1.90
C VAL A 235 6.95 15.16 -1.98
N ASP A 236 7.74 14.74 -1.01
CA ASP A 236 9.19 14.85 -0.88
C ASP A 236 9.93 13.61 -1.39
N ARG A 237 9.20 12.53 -1.73
CA ARG A 237 9.78 11.24 -2.17
C ARG A 237 9.81 11.10 -3.69
N MET A 238 10.72 10.26 -4.18
CA MET A 238 11.02 10.03 -5.60
C MET A 238 11.37 8.54 -5.82
N ALA A 239 11.63 8.14 -7.06
CA ALA A 239 12.17 6.83 -7.42
C ALA A 239 13.40 6.43 -6.58
N PRO A 240 13.53 5.17 -6.14
CA PRO A 240 12.71 4.02 -6.55
C PRO A 240 11.49 3.77 -5.63
N GLY A 241 11.22 4.62 -4.64
CA GLY A 241 10.27 4.32 -3.57
C GLY A 241 10.83 3.30 -2.57
N GLY A 242 9.95 2.45 -2.03
CA GLY A 242 10.33 1.35 -1.14
C GLY A 242 11.22 0.32 -1.85
N TRP A 243 11.98 -0.44 -1.07
CA TRP A 243 13.08 -1.27 -1.57
C TRP A 243 13.38 -2.48 -0.69
N ILE A 244 14.04 -3.48 -1.29
CA ILE A 244 14.52 -4.70 -0.65
C ILE A 244 16.03 -4.82 -0.87
N ALA A 245 16.77 -5.23 0.16
CA ALA A 245 18.21 -5.48 0.09
C ALA A 245 18.61 -6.80 0.75
N GLU A 246 19.79 -7.30 0.38
CA GLU A 246 20.47 -8.45 0.97
C GLU A 246 21.78 -8.01 1.63
N THR A 247 22.12 -8.60 2.78
CA THR A 247 23.44 -8.44 3.41
C THR A 247 23.91 -9.69 4.15
N ASP A 248 25.22 -9.84 4.34
CA ASP A 248 25.80 -10.91 5.16
C ASP A 248 25.58 -10.68 6.66
N SER A 249 25.76 -11.74 7.47
CA SER A 249 25.62 -11.71 8.94
C SER A 249 26.46 -10.65 9.69
N LEU A 250 27.46 -10.06 9.04
CA LEU A 250 28.31 -9.01 9.61
C LEU A 250 28.06 -7.63 8.98
N GLY A 251 27.08 -7.49 8.08
CA GLY A 251 26.74 -6.25 7.41
C GLY A 251 27.84 -5.70 6.49
N ARG A 252 28.73 -6.54 5.96
CA ARG A 252 29.93 -6.11 5.22
C ARG A 252 29.71 -5.91 3.73
N HIS A 253 28.72 -6.59 3.17
CA HIS A 253 28.35 -6.54 1.77
C HIS A 253 26.85 -6.28 1.66
N TRP A 254 26.48 -5.20 0.98
CA TRP A 254 25.09 -4.79 0.76
C TRP A 254 24.75 -4.85 -0.71
N GLN A 255 23.68 -5.59 -1.05
CA GLN A 255 23.17 -5.71 -2.41
C GLN A 255 21.74 -5.19 -2.48
N PHE A 256 21.48 -4.23 -3.38
CA PHE A 256 20.12 -3.79 -3.68
C PHE A 256 19.42 -4.84 -4.56
N VAL A 257 18.32 -5.43 -4.09
CA VAL A 257 17.65 -6.56 -4.75
C VAL A 257 16.53 -6.09 -5.68
N ALA A 258 15.62 -5.26 -5.17
CA ALA A 258 14.42 -4.81 -5.88
C ALA A 258 13.89 -3.47 -5.34
N GLY A 259 13.09 -2.76 -6.15
CA GLY A 259 12.48 -1.47 -5.80
C GLY A 259 11.09 -1.27 -6.43
N GLY A 260 10.55 -0.06 -6.36
CA GLY A 260 9.25 0.28 -6.94
C GLY A 260 8.05 -0.05 -6.06
N PHE A 261 8.27 -0.25 -4.76
CA PHE A 261 7.24 -0.51 -3.76
C PHE A 261 6.70 0.81 -3.17
N ARG A 262 5.49 0.81 -2.61
CA ARG A 262 5.02 1.92 -1.77
C ARG A 262 5.58 1.73 -0.37
N ASN A 263 4.96 0.82 0.37
CA ASN A 263 5.29 0.50 1.73
C ASN A 263 4.94 -0.97 1.90
N THR A 264 5.90 -1.80 1.53
CA THR A 264 5.91 -3.23 1.77
C THR A 264 6.40 -3.42 3.18
N PHE A 265 5.54 -3.95 4.04
CA PHE A 265 5.88 -4.13 5.45
C PHE A 265 6.75 -5.37 5.65
N ASP A 266 6.46 -6.43 4.89
CA ASP A 266 7.05 -7.74 5.10
C ASP A 266 7.21 -8.55 3.79
N ILE A 267 8.10 -9.54 3.86
CA ILE A 267 8.59 -10.36 2.75
C ILE A 267 8.75 -11.82 3.18
N ALA A 268 8.49 -12.76 2.28
CA ALA A 268 8.62 -14.20 2.55
C ALA A 268 9.30 -14.95 1.40
N PHE A 269 10.16 -15.90 1.73
CA PHE A 269 10.59 -16.93 0.79
C PHE A 269 9.66 -18.15 0.87
N ASN A 270 9.35 -18.77 -0.27
CA ASN A 270 8.72 -20.08 -0.32
C ASN A 270 9.77 -21.22 -0.37
N ASP A 271 9.30 -22.48 -0.33
CA ASP A 271 10.18 -23.67 -0.34
C ASP A 271 11.01 -23.83 -1.63
N GLU A 272 10.61 -23.18 -2.73
CA GLU A 272 11.37 -23.16 -3.98
C GLU A 272 12.47 -22.08 -3.98
N GLY A 273 12.51 -21.21 -2.96
CA GLY A 273 13.47 -20.11 -2.82
C GLY A 273 13.10 -18.85 -3.61
N GLU A 274 11.84 -18.71 -4.03
CA GLU A 274 11.33 -17.47 -4.63
C GLU A 274 10.83 -16.51 -3.55
N LEU A 275 11.07 -15.20 -3.74
CA LEU A 275 10.76 -14.15 -2.78
C LEU A 275 9.42 -13.48 -3.11
N PHE A 276 8.62 -13.19 -2.09
CA PHE A 276 7.33 -12.52 -2.19
C PHE A 276 7.26 -11.31 -1.27
N ALA A 277 6.44 -10.34 -1.63
CA ALA A 277 6.24 -9.09 -0.91
C ALA A 277 4.75 -8.73 -0.84
N TYR A 278 4.31 -8.18 0.29
CA TYR A 278 2.94 -7.67 0.46
C TYR A 278 2.96 -6.13 0.59
N ASP A 279 2.64 -5.44 -0.51
CA ASP A 279 2.79 -3.99 -0.67
C ASP A 279 1.44 -3.27 -0.49
N SER A 280 1.45 -2.17 0.26
CA SER A 280 0.24 -1.41 0.62
C SER A 280 -0.32 -0.52 -0.50
N ASP A 281 -1.62 -0.23 -0.40
CA ASP A 281 -2.32 0.69 -1.29
C ASP A 281 -2.03 2.17 -1.00
N MET A 282 -2.56 3.07 -1.83
CA MET A 282 -2.70 4.49 -1.47
C MET A 282 -4.20 4.81 -1.51
N GLU A 283 -4.89 4.61 -0.39
CA GLU A 283 -6.36 4.64 -0.33
C GLU A 283 -6.95 6.01 -0.66
N TRP A 284 -6.14 7.08 -0.57
CA TRP A 284 -6.55 8.43 -0.97
C TRP A 284 -6.65 8.63 -2.48
N ASP A 285 -5.92 7.82 -3.25
CA ASP A 285 -5.99 7.82 -4.71
C ASP A 285 -7.19 7.00 -5.23
N PHE A 286 -8.02 6.40 -4.36
CA PHE A 286 -9.10 5.51 -4.81
C PHE A 286 -10.01 6.19 -5.86
N GLY A 287 -10.32 5.47 -6.94
CA GLY A 287 -11.02 6.02 -8.11
C GLY A 287 -10.14 6.80 -9.10
N MET A 288 -8.87 7.09 -8.79
CA MET A 288 -7.92 7.69 -9.72
C MET A 288 -7.22 6.63 -10.60
N PRO A 289 -6.81 6.97 -11.84
CA PRO A 289 -6.13 6.04 -12.76
C PRO A 289 -4.79 5.47 -12.26
N TRP A 290 -4.16 6.19 -11.32
CA TRP A 290 -2.89 5.82 -10.70
C TRP A 290 -3.07 5.16 -9.33
N TYR A 291 -4.31 4.92 -8.87
CA TYR A 291 -4.55 4.06 -7.71
C TYR A 291 -3.88 2.69 -7.91
N ARG A 292 -3.23 2.21 -6.85
CA ARG A 292 -2.71 0.84 -6.78
C ARG A 292 -3.27 0.24 -5.49
N PRO A 293 -4.04 -0.86 -5.57
CA PRO A 293 -4.53 -1.57 -4.40
C PRO A 293 -3.37 -2.30 -3.70
N THR A 294 -3.65 -2.73 -2.47
CA THR A 294 -2.81 -3.62 -1.69
C THR A 294 -2.63 -4.92 -2.48
N ARG A 295 -1.38 -5.34 -2.66
CA ARG A 295 -0.97 -6.25 -3.72
C ARG A 295 0.11 -7.23 -3.26
N LEU A 296 -0.06 -8.49 -3.64
CA LEU A 296 0.97 -9.51 -3.49
C LEU A 296 1.86 -9.53 -4.74
N LEU A 297 3.18 -9.53 -4.52
CA LEU A 297 4.20 -9.37 -5.54
C LEU A 297 5.17 -10.56 -5.52
N HIS A 298 5.59 -11.02 -6.70
CA HIS A 298 6.69 -11.98 -6.86
C HIS A 298 7.97 -11.21 -7.14
N VAL A 299 8.86 -11.14 -6.15
CA VAL A 299 10.08 -10.33 -6.15
C VAL A 299 11.22 -11.13 -6.77
N THR A 300 11.23 -11.18 -8.11
CA THR A 300 12.38 -11.72 -8.85
C THR A 300 13.62 -10.85 -8.61
N LYS A 301 14.82 -11.39 -8.84
CA LYS A 301 16.04 -10.56 -8.75
C LYS A 301 15.94 -9.37 -9.70
N GLY A 302 16.36 -8.19 -9.26
CA GLY A 302 16.29 -6.95 -10.05
C GLY A 302 14.88 -6.48 -10.40
N ALA A 303 13.86 -6.83 -9.61
CA ALA A 303 12.47 -6.41 -9.83
C ALA A 303 12.24 -4.90 -9.59
N GLU A 304 11.29 -4.34 -10.33
CA GLU A 304 10.78 -2.96 -10.24
C GLU A 304 9.26 -3.01 -10.39
N PHE A 305 8.54 -2.44 -9.42
CA PHE A 305 7.07 -2.50 -9.31
C PHE A 305 6.33 -1.18 -9.56
N GLY A 306 7.07 -0.14 -9.98
CA GLY A 306 6.52 1.04 -10.63
C GLY A 306 5.82 2.06 -9.72
N TRP A 307 5.99 1.98 -8.40
CA TRP A 307 5.60 3.06 -7.50
C TRP A 307 6.40 4.32 -7.82
N ARG A 308 5.73 5.45 -7.92
CA ARG A 308 6.26 6.80 -8.18
C ARG A 308 5.34 7.82 -7.51
N THR A 309 5.77 9.06 -7.40
CA THR A 309 5.04 10.07 -6.60
C THR A 309 3.78 10.56 -7.32
N GLY A 310 2.67 10.63 -6.58
CA GLY A 310 1.37 11.09 -7.09
C GLY A 310 0.91 10.37 -8.37
N THR A 311 0.75 11.13 -9.45
CA THR A 311 0.30 10.66 -10.77
C THR A 311 1.30 9.83 -11.57
N GLU A 312 2.59 9.84 -11.21
CA GLU A 312 3.65 9.31 -12.08
C GLU A 312 3.77 7.77 -12.04
N LYS A 313 2.97 7.09 -11.22
CA LYS A 313 2.93 5.63 -11.03
C LYS A 313 2.81 4.86 -12.35
N TRP A 314 3.73 3.96 -12.61
CA TRP A 314 3.79 3.20 -13.86
C TRP A 314 2.61 2.25 -14.03
N ALA A 315 2.22 1.99 -15.27
CA ALA A 315 1.18 1.02 -15.57
C ALA A 315 1.72 -0.42 -15.45
N THR A 316 0.88 -1.34 -14.95
CA THR A 316 1.26 -2.75 -14.73
C THR A 316 1.43 -3.57 -16.03
N TYR A 317 1.14 -2.97 -17.19
CA TYR A 317 1.39 -3.55 -18.51
C TYR A 317 2.71 -3.09 -19.15
N TYR A 318 3.48 -2.20 -18.51
CA TYR A 318 4.78 -1.80 -19.04
C TYR A 318 5.77 -2.98 -19.02
N PRO A 319 6.52 -3.25 -20.11
CA PRO A 319 7.50 -4.33 -20.15
C PRO A 319 8.63 -4.22 -19.10
N ASP A 320 8.93 -3.02 -18.61
CA ASP A 320 9.93 -2.72 -17.57
C ASP A 320 9.34 -2.56 -16.15
N ASN A 321 8.09 -2.98 -15.95
CA ASN A 321 7.41 -3.07 -14.65
C ASN A 321 6.96 -4.52 -14.44
N LEU A 322 7.11 -5.10 -13.25
CA LEU A 322 6.53 -6.43 -12.96
C LEU A 322 5.08 -6.31 -12.46
N PRO A 323 4.16 -7.17 -12.91
CA PRO A 323 2.77 -7.12 -12.49
C PRO A 323 2.61 -7.73 -11.07
N PRO A 324 1.57 -7.33 -10.32
CA PRO A 324 1.18 -8.06 -9.12
C PRO A 324 0.67 -9.46 -9.46
N LEU A 325 0.87 -10.41 -8.54
CA LEU A 325 0.26 -11.74 -8.59
C LEU A 325 -1.24 -11.67 -8.31
N LEU A 326 -1.59 -10.92 -7.27
CA LEU A 326 -2.94 -10.76 -6.76
C LEU A 326 -3.12 -9.34 -6.22
N ASN A 327 -4.26 -8.72 -6.52
CA ASN A 327 -4.69 -7.48 -5.88
C ASN A 327 -5.75 -7.83 -4.83
N ILE A 328 -5.54 -7.47 -3.57
CA ILE A 328 -6.45 -7.81 -2.48
C ILE A 328 -7.54 -6.74 -2.30
N GLY A 329 -7.18 -5.45 -2.36
CA GLY A 329 -8.14 -4.35 -2.23
C GLY A 329 -7.53 -3.07 -1.66
N GLN A 330 -8.36 -2.26 -1.03
CA GLN A 330 -7.90 -1.43 0.08
C GLN A 330 -7.48 -2.36 1.23
N GLY A 331 -6.55 -1.95 2.08
CA GLY A 331 -6.05 -2.78 3.19
C GLY A 331 -4.72 -2.26 3.73
N SER A 332 -4.30 -2.74 4.92
CA SER A 332 -3.00 -2.36 5.51
C SER A 332 -2.16 -3.61 5.80
N PRO A 333 -1.29 -4.03 4.85
CA PRO A 333 -0.27 -5.06 5.08
C PRO A 333 0.56 -4.81 6.33
N THR A 334 0.78 -5.86 7.12
CA THR A 334 1.68 -5.81 8.28
C THR A 334 2.59 -7.02 8.43
N ASN A 335 2.23 -8.18 7.87
CA ASN A 335 3.10 -9.38 7.86
C ASN A 335 2.81 -10.26 6.63
N LEU A 336 3.81 -11.03 6.20
CA LEU A 336 3.74 -12.05 5.18
C LEU A 336 4.64 -13.25 5.57
N VAL A 337 4.03 -14.39 5.89
CA VAL A 337 4.75 -15.62 6.31
C VAL A 337 4.52 -16.77 5.33
N HIS A 338 5.56 -17.55 5.01
CA HIS A 338 5.39 -18.83 4.32
C HIS A 338 5.14 -19.96 5.32
N ALA A 339 4.02 -20.66 5.19
CA ALA A 339 3.60 -21.67 6.16
C ALA A 339 4.29 -23.04 6.01
N GLY A 340 5.35 -23.18 5.20
CA GLY A 340 6.00 -24.45 4.89
C GLY A 340 6.52 -25.24 6.10
N LYS A 341 6.83 -24.55 7.21
CA LYS A 341 7.25 -25.16 8.49
C LYS A 341 6.08 -25.52 9.43
N ALA A 342 4.86 -25.10 9.11
CA ALA A 342 3.71 -25.28 9.99
C ALA A 342 3.23 -26.75 9.99
N ALA A 343 2.79 -27.23 11.17
CA ALA A 343 2.12 -28.52 11.35
C ALA A 343 0.65 -28.45 10.90
N PHE A 344 0.43 -27.86 9.72
CA PHE A 344 -0.88 -27.58 9.13
C PHE A 344 -1.18 -28.56 7.98
N PRO A 345 -2.45 -28.77 7.60
CA PRO A 345 -2.78 -29.50 6.39
C PRO A 345 -2.15 -28.86 5.15
N ASP A 346 -1.72 -29.68 4.19
CA ASP A 346 -1.03 -29.31 2.95
C ASP A 346 -1.56 -28.04 2.27
N LYS A 347 -2.89 -27.88 2.25
CA LYS A 347 -3.59 -26.71 1.70
C LYS A 347 -3.07 -25.39 2.29
N TYR A 348 -2.92 -25.33 3.61
CA TYR A 348 -2.47 -24.12 4.32
C TYR A 348 -0.95 -24.11 4.46
N ARG A 349 -0.30 -25.26 4.64
CA ARG A 349 1.15 -25.40 4.74
C ARG A 349 1.88 -24.91 3.48
N ASN A 350 1.30 -25.13 2.30
CA ASN A 350 1.86 -24.68 1.01
C ASN A 350 1.46 -23.23 0.64
N SER A 351 0.93 -22.44 1.58
CA SER A 351 0.39 -21.10 1.33
C SER A 351 1.22 -19.99 1.99
N LEU A 352 1.15 -18.78 1.44
CA LEU A 352 1.59 -17.57 2.13
C LEU A 352 0.44 -17.04 3.00
N LEU A 353 0.71 -16.73 4.26
CA LEU A 353 -0.22 -16.09 5.18
C LEU A 353 0.03 -14.58 5.15
N ALA A 354 -0.92 -13.81 4.62
CA ALA A 354 -0.80 -12.37 4.44
C ALA A 354 -1.74 -11.62 5.40
N PHE A 355 -1.17 -10.75 6.25
CA PHE A 355 -1.87 -10.11 7.36
C PHE A 355 -2.34 -8.69 7.00
N ASP A 356 -3.62 -8.39 7.24
CA ASP A 356 -4.22 -7.08 7.01
C ASP A 356 -4.78 -6.47 8.31
N TRP A 357 -4.10 -5.43 8.81
CA TRP A 357 -4.45 -4.66 10.00
C TRP A 357 -5.78 -3.89 9.86
N SER A 358 -6.15 -3.47 8.65
CA SER A 358 -7.35 -2.64 8.45
C SER A 358 -8.65 -3.41 8.57
N PHE A 359 -8.61 -4.70 8.24
CA PHE A 359 -9.78 -5.59 8.27
C PHE A 359 -9.67 -6.71 9.31
N GLY A 360 -8.50 -6.87 9.93
CA GLY A 360 -8.23 -7.94 10.88
C GLY A 360 -8.35 -9.31 10.24
N ILE A 361 -7.78 -9.48 9.05
CA ILE A 361 -7.84 -10.72 8.26
C ILE A 361 -6.42 -11.23 8.01
N ILE A 362 -6.21 -12.53 8.25
CA ILE A 362 -5.11 -13.31 7.68
C ILE A 362 -5.67 -14.02 6.44
N TYR A 363 -5.09 -13.75 5.28
CA TYR A 363 -5.42 -14.45 4.04
C TYR A 363 -4.44 -15.61 3.83
N ALA A 364 -4.95 -16.81 3.52
CA ALA A 364 -4.13 -17.89 2.96
C ALA A 364 -4.07 -17.73 1.43
N VAL A 365 -2.88 -17.46 0.90
CA VAL A 365 -2.61 -17.29 -0.52
C VAL A 365 -2.00 -18.57 -1.09
N HIS A 366 -2.74 -19.20 -2.00
CA HIS A 366 -2.34 -20.41 -2.72
C HIS A 366 -1.57 -20.05 -3.99
N LEU A 367 -0.38 -20.62 -4.14
CA LEU A 367 0.54 -20.37 -5.26
C LEU A 367 0.62 -21.58 -6.20
N GLU A 368 0.40 -21.34 -7.49
CA GLU A 368 0.58 -22.33 -8.56
C GLU A 368 1.66 -21.82 -9.54
N GLN A 369 2.71 -22.60 -9.81
CA GLN A 369 3.74 -22.17 -10.76
C GLN A 369 3.16 -21.99 -12.18
N GLN A 370 3.46 -20.86 -12.83
CA GLN A 370 2.99 -20.54 -14.18
C GLN A 370 4.07 -19.78 -14.95
N GLY A 371 4.69 -20.46 -15.93
CA GLY A 371 5.84 -19.90 -16.64
C GLY A 371 6.96 -19.55 -15.65
N ALA A 372 7.61 -18.40 -15.81
CA ALA A 372 8.67 -17.95 -14.91
C ALA A 372 8.17 -17.23 -13.63
N THR A 373 6.90 -17.43 -13.28
CA THR A 373 6.22 -16.79 -12.15
C THR A 373 5.19 -17.73 -11.52
N TYR A 374 4.27 -17.18 -10.72
CA TYR A 374 3.14 -17.91 -10.15
C TYR A 374 1.80 -17.31 -10.62
N HIS A 375 0.77 -18.14 -10.65
CA HIS A 375 -0.60 -17.72 -10.45
C HIS A 375 -0.90 -17.75 -8.94
N ALA A 376 -1.67 -16.77 -8.45
CA ALA A 376 -2.04 -16.68 -7.04
C ALA A 376 -3.57 -16.57 -6.89
N SER A 377 -4.11 -17.30 -5.93
CA SER A 377 -5.48 -17.14 -5.43
C SER A 377 -5.43 -17.05 -3.90
N ALA A 378 -6.48 -16.55 -3.26
CA ALA A 378 -6.50 -16.41 -1.81
C ALA A 378 -7.88 -16.67 -1.22
N GLU A 379 -7.89 -17.08 0.04
CA GLU A 379 -9.09 -17.21 0.87
C GLU A 379 -8.83 -16.61 2.27
N GLU A 380 -9.90 -16.33 3.01
CA GLU A 380 -9.83 -15.97 4.42
C GLU A 380 -9.39 -17.20 5.24
N PHE A 381 -8.29 -17.07 6.00
CA PHE A 381 -7.81 -18.10 6.92
C PHE A 381 -8.28 -17.83 8.35
N LEU A 382 -8.16 -16.58 8.80
CA LEU A 382 -8.55 -16.11 10.12
C LEU A 382 -9.07 -14.67 9.99
N SER A 383 -10.14 -14.32 10.72
CA SER A 383 -10.62 -12.95 10.81
C SER A 383 -11.16 -12.58 12.19
N GLY A 384 -11.17 -11.29 12.54
CA GLY A 384 -11.79 -10.77 13.75
C GLY A 384 -12.07 -9.27 13.67
N ALA A 385 -13.00 -8.76 14.48
CA ALA A 385 -13.41 -7.35 14.45
C ALA A 385 -13.70 -6.78 15.86
N PRO A 386 -12.89 -5.82 16.38
CA PRO A 386 -11.57 -5.43 15.86
C PRO A 386 -10.53 -6.54 16.10
N LEU A 387 -9.58 -6.67 15.17
CA LEU A 387 -8.39 -7.52 15.31
C LEU A 387 -7.21 -6.86 14.58
N PRO A 388 -6.60 -5.80 15.12
CA PRO A 388 -5.56 -5.02 14.45
C PRO A 388 -4.24 -5.81 14.35
N LEU A 389 -4.14 -6.73 13.39
CA LEU A 389 -3.02 -7.64 13.18
C LEU A 389 -1.69 -6.90 12.95
N THR A 390 -0.64 -7.23 13.70
CA THR A 390 0.70 -6.63 13.55
C THR A 390 1.67 -7.62 12.93
N ASP A 391 2.08 -8.65 13.65
CA ASP A 391 3.14 -9.56 13.22
C ASP A 391 2.80 -11.03 13.49
N GLY A 392 3.51 -11.95 12.83
CA GLY A 392 3.32 -13.39 13.01
C GLY A 392 4.50 -14.23 12.53
N GLU A 393 4.65 -15.42 13.10
CA GLU A 393 5.76 -16.34 12.80
C GLU A 393 5.30 -17.80 13.03
N ILE A 394 5.90 -18.75 12.29
CA ILE A 394 5.70 -20.18 12.57
C ILE A 394 6.68 -20.61 13.66
N GLY A 395 6.12 -21.01 14.80
CA GLY A 395 6.90 -21.48 15.95
C GLY A 395 7.58 -22.83 15.72
N PRO A 396 8.53 -23.20 16.60
CA PRO A 396 9.25 -24.48 16.53
C PRO A 396 8.35 -25.70 16.78
N ASP A 397 7.14 -25.49 17.31
CA ASP A 397 6.07 -26.48 17.49
C ASP A 397 5.18 -26.64 16.22
N GLY A 398 5.46 -25.88 15.16
CA GLY A 398 4.67 -25.85 13.93
C GLY A 398 3.35 -25.10 14.03
N ALA A 399 3.09 -24.38 15.13
CA ALA A 399 1.93 -23.48 15.25
C ALA A 399 2.23 -22.11 14.63
N LEU A 400 1.19 -21.40 14.18
CA LEU A 400 1.29 -19.98 13.86
C LEU A 400 1.08 -19.18 15.14
N TYR A 401 2.00 -18.28 15.44
CA TYR A 401 1.84 -17.25 16.47
C TYR A 401 1.55 -15.92 15.78
N PHE A 402 0.69 -15.10 16.39
CA PHE A 402 0.45 -13.75 15.88
C PHE A 402 0.16 -12.73 16.99
N LEU A 403 0.46 -11.48 16.68
CA LEU A 403 0.23 -10.31 17.52
C LEU A 403 -0.87 -9.42 16.94
N THR A 404 -1.53 -8.67 17.84
CA THR A 404 -2.35 -7.52 17.49
C THR A 404 -1.84 -6.26 18.18
N GLY A 405 -2.25 -5.10 17.67
CA GLY A 405 -2.00 -3.78 18.27
C GLY A 405 -1.39 -2.80 17.27
N GLY A 406 -0.23 -2.26 17.63
CA GLY A 406 0.40 -1.12 16.97
C GLY A 406 -0.34 0.19 17.26
N ARG A 407 0.31 1.33 17.01
CA ARG A 407 -0.24 2.69 17.22
C ARG A 407 -0.80 2.92 18.64
N LYS A 408 -0.15 2.32 19.65
CA LYS A 408 -0.60 2.27 21.07
C LYS A 408 -1.96 1.58 21.33
N LEU A 409 -2.54 0.88 20.34
CA LEU A 409 -3.77 0.11 20.53
C LEU A 409 -3.57 -1.08 21.49
N ASP A 410 -4.67 -1.54 22.07
CA ASP A 410 -4.74 -2.81 22.81
C ASP A 410 -4.09 -3.95 22.01
N SER A 411 -3.11 -4.58 22.64
CA SER A 411 -2.25 -5.61 22.06
C SER A 411 -2.46 -6.94 22.77
N ASP A 412 -2.34 -8.01 22.01
CA ASP A 412 -2.54 -9.39 22.44
C ASP A 412 -1.65 -10.35 21.64
N LEU A 413 -1.23 -11.44 22.29
CA LEU A 413 -0.52 -12.57 21.69
C LEU A 413 -1.44 -13.79 21.58
N TYR A 414 -1.51 -14.37 20.39
CA TYR A 414 -2.32 -15.55 20.09
C TYR A 414 -1.47 -16.68 19.49
N ARG A 415 -1.97 -17.90 19.63
CA ARG A 415 -1.48 -19.11 18.95
C ARG A 415 -2.60 -19.78 18.15
N VAL A 416 -2.24 -20.29 16.98
CA VAL A 416 -3.12 -21.02 16.06
C VAL A 416 -2.47 -22.34 15.68
N TYR A 417 -3.15 -23.45 15.95
CA TYR A 417 -2.67 -24.78 15.60
C TYR A 417 -3.77 -25.67 15.02
N TYR A 418 -3.38 -26.63 14.19
CA TYR A 418 -4.29 -27.62 13.63
C TYR A 418 -4.63 -28.68 14.70
N ARG A 419 -5.91 -29.07 14.83
CA ARG A 419 -6.35 -30.01 15.87
C ARG A 419 -5.61 -31.35 15.82
N ASN A 420 -5.24 -31.82 14.63
CA ASN A 420 -4.48 -33.07 14.42
C ASN A 420 -3.02 -32.79 13.98
N HIS A 421 -2.40 -31.70 14.47
CA HIS A 421 -1.01 -31.32 14.15
C HIS A 421 0.00 -32.48 14.31
N GLY A 422 -0.16 -33.32 15.34
CA GLY A 422 0.69 -34.51 15.56
C GLY A 422 0.57 -35.63 14.52
N GLU A 423 -0.38 -35.54 13.58
CA GLU A 423 -0.51 -36.44 12.42
C GLU A 423 0.09 -35.85 11.13
N VAL A 424 0.45 -34.55 11.14
CA VAL A 424 1.08 -33.88 9.99
C VAL A 424 2.54 -34.30 9.91
N LYS A 425 2.99 -34.68 8.71
CA LYS A 425 4.39 -35.05 8.47
C LYS A 425 5.27 -33.81 8.43
N GLU A 426 6.43 -33.86 9.06
CA GLU A 426 7.43 -32.79 9.00
C GLU A 426 8.02 -32.59 7.58
N GLU A 427 8.06 -33.62 6.75
CA GLU A 427 8.68 -33.55 5.41
C GLU A 427 7.98 -32.52 4.51
N PRO A 428 8.72 -31.66 3.77
CA PRO A 428 8.15 -30.71 2.82
C PRO A 428 7.44 -31.43 1.67
N ASN A 429 6.35 -30.84 1.20
CA ASN A 429 5.42 -31.54 0.29
C ASN A 429 5.84 -31.50 -1.21
N ARG A 430 6.94 -30.81 -1.51
CA ARG A 430 7.62 -30.80 -2.82
C ARG A 430 9.12 -31.03 -2.64
N GLU A 431 9.73 -31.72 -3.60
CA GLU A 431 11.20 -31.81 -3.69
C GLU A 431 11.78 -30.48 -4.16
N ALA A 432 12.86 -30.03 -3.52
CA ALA A 432 13.59 -28.84 -3.93
C ALA A 432 14.18 -29.03 -5.34
N GLY A 433 13.64 -28.30 -6.32
CA GLY A 433 14.06 -28.36 -7.73
C GLY A 433 12.95 -28.62 -8.75
N ASP A 434 11.72 -28.90 -8.32
CA ASP A 434 10.54 -29.00 -9.20
C ASP A 434 10.07 -27.60 -9.64
N ILE A 435 10.85 -26.95 -10.51
CA ILE A 435 10.54 -25.64 -11.12
C ILE A 435 10.32 -25.75 -12.63
N THR A 436 9.51 -24.85 -13.18
CA THR A 436 9.27 -24.76 -14.64
C THR A 436 10.54 -24.47 -15.44
N GLU A 437 10.53 -24.84 -16.73
CA GLU A 437 11.60 -24.50 -17.68
C GLU A 437 11.81 -22.99 -17.76
N GLU A 438 10.75 -22.20 -17.83
CA GLU A 438 10.84 -20.75 -17.88
C GLU A 438 11.42 -20.14 -16.60
N MET A 439 11.09 -20.68 -15.41
CA MET A 439 11.68 -20.22 -14.14
C MET A 439 13.17 -20.55 -14.07
N ALA A 440 13.58 -21.73 -14.53
CA ALA A 440 15.00 -22.09 -14.65
C ALA A 440 15.75 -21.15 -15.61
N VAL A 441 15.16 -20.80 -16.75
CA VAL A 441 15.70 -19.80 -17.69
C VAL A 441 15.77 -18.41 -17.07
N ARG A 442 14.75 -17.99 -16.30
CA ARG A 442 14.73 -16.70 -15.59
C ARG A 442 15.88 -16.62 -14.58
N ARG A 443 16.05 -17.65 -13.74
CA ARG A 443 17.17 -17.76 -12.79
C ARG A 443 18.54 -17.77 -13.48
N GLN A 444 18.67 -18.41 -14.64
CA GLN A 444 19.90 -18.36 -15.45
C GLN A 444 20.22 -16.93 -15.90
N LEU A 445 19.21 -16.16 -16.33
CA LEU A 445 19.37 -14.78 -16.78
C LEU A 445 19.71 -13.82 -15.62
N GLU A 446 19.11 -14.04 -14.44
CA GLU A 446 19.43 -13.33 -13.20
C GLU A 446 20.90 -13.52 -12.78
N GLY A 447 21.45 -14.72 -13.00
CA GLY A 447 22.88 -15.00 -12.81
C GLY A 447 23.84 -14.20 -13.71
N TYR A 448 23.34 -13.46 -14.71
CA TYR A 448 24.16 -12.54 -15.52
C TYR A 448 24.22 -11.11 -14.98
N PHE A 449 23.44 -10.74 -13.95
CA PHE A 449 23.39 -9.36 -13.44
C PHE A 449 24.73 -8.93 -12.82
N GLU A 450 25.39 -9.85 -12.13
CA GLU A 450 26.70 -9.63 -11.48
C GLU A 450 27.88 -10.05 -12.38
N HIS A 451 27.61 -10.48 -13.63
CA HIS A 451 28.63 -10.99 -14.51
C HIS A 451 29.44 -9.87 -15.17
N ALA A 452 30.77 -10.03 -15.21
CA ALA A 452 31.66 -9.09 -15.86
C ALA A 452 31.30 -8.86 -17.34
N ALA A 453 31.67 -7.69 -17.87
CA ALA A 453 31.32 -7.29 -19.24
C ALA A 453 31.86 -8.25 -20.31
N ASP A 454 30.99 -9.08 -20.92
CA ASP A 454 31.35 -10.07 -21.94
C ASP A 454 30.34 -10.10 -23.11
N SER A 455 30.88 -10.19 -24.33
CA SER A 455 30.09 -10.41 -25.55
C SER A 455 29.44 -11.79 -25.60
N ASN A 456 29.99 -12.81 -24.91
CA ASN A 456 29.35 -14.13 -24.85
C ASN A 456 28.08 -14.08 -23.99
N VAL A 457 28.11 -13.37 -22.86
CA VAL A 457 26.93 -13.09 -22.02
C VAL A 457 25.86 -12.36 -22.82
N VAL A 458 26.21 -11.28 -23.52
CA VAL A 458 25.31 -10.59 -24.47
C VAL A 458 24.71 -11.54 -25.51
N ASN A 459 25.46 -12.53 -26.00
CA ASN A 459 24.95 -13.51 -26.96
C ASN A 459 24.06 -14.58 -26.33
N GLY A 460 24.28 -14.94 -25.06
CA GLY A 460 23.39 -15.82 -24.28
C GLY A 460 22.07 -15.16 -23.91
N ILE A 461 22.10 -13.86 -23.57
CA ILE A 461 20.89 -13.07 -23.22
C ILE A 461 19.99 -12.82 -24.44
N TRP A 462 20.58 -12.48 -25.60
CA TRP A 462 19.85 -11.92 -26.74
C TRP A 462 18.62 -12.70 -27.23
N PRO A 463 18.62 -14.06 -27.30
CA PRO A 463 17.46 -14.83 -27.74
C PRO A 463 16.23 -14.61 -26.85
N TYR A 464 16.44 -14.45 -25.54
CA TYR A 464 15.37 -14.38 -24.54
C TYR A 464 14.62 -13.03 -24.53
N LEU A 465 15.16 -11.99 -25.18
CA LEU A 465 14.48 -10.70 -25.37
C LEU A 465 13.19 -10.81 -26.22
N ASN A 466 12.98 -11.94 -26.93
CA ASN A 466 11.75 -12.25 -27.68
C ASN A 466 10.90 -13.38 -27.03
N HIS A 467 11.31 -13.92 -25.88
CA HIS A 467 10.61 -15.03 -25.23
C HIS A 467 9.11 -14.76 -25.02
N ASP A 468 8.25 -15.78 -25.01
CA ASP A 468 6.80 -15.58 -24.84
C ASP A 468 6.44 -15.21 -23.39
N ASP A 469 7.09 -15.82 -22.41
CA ASP A 469 6.99 -15.41 -20.99
C ASP A 469 7.57 -14.00 -20.76
N ARG A 470 6.82 -13.17 -20.02
CA ARG A 470 7.18 -11.78 -19.68
C ARG A 470 8.33 -11.65 -18.70
N HIS A 471 8.39 -12.48 -17.66
CA HIS A 471 9.42 -12.43 -16.62
C HIS A 471 10.76 -12.89 -17.19
N VAL A 472 10.77 -13.87 -18.10
CA VAL A 472 11.98 -14.23 -18.88
C VAL A 472 12.48 -13.04 -19.71
N ARG A 473 11.60 -12.33 -20.42
CA ARG A 473 11.99 -11.11 -21.16
C ARG A 473 12.48 -9.99 -20.25
N TYR A 474 11.85 -9.81 -19.08
CA TYR A 474 12.25 -8.81 -18.09
C TYR A 474 13.66 -9.10 -17.58
N ALA A 475 13.93 -10.32 -17.10
CA ALA A 475 15.26 -10.75 -16.67
C ALA A 475 16.31 -10.61 -17.78
N ALA A 476 15.98 -10.98 -19.02
CA ALA A 476 16.87 -10.76 -20.17
C ALA A 476 17.17 -9.27 -20.42
N THR A 477 16.20 -8.38 -20.17
CA THR A 477 16.37 -6.93 -20.35
C THR A 477 17.24 -6.33 -19.24
N VAL A 478 17.02 -6.74 -17.98
CA VAL A 478 17.88 -6.34 -16.85
C VAL A 478 19.31 -6.85 -17.03
N ALA A 479 19.50 -8.12 -17.42
CA ALA A 479 20.81 -8.68 -17.76
C ALA A 479 21.50 -7.90 -18.89
N LEU A 480 20.75 -7.41 -19.89
CA LEU A 480 21.30 -6.58 -20.96
C LEU A 480 21.73 -5.19 -20.46
N MET A 481 21.01 -4.60 -19.48
CA MET A 481 21.37 -3.31 -18.88
C MET A 481 22.69 -3.38 -18.09
N HIS A 482 22.97 -4.51 -17.44
CA HIS A 482 24.26 -4.76 -16.77
C HIS A 482 25.45 -4.91 -17.73
N GLN A 483 25.20 -5.15 -19.03
CA GLN A 483 26.24 -5.28 -20.04
C GLN A 483 26.50 -3.93 -20.75
N PRO A 484 27.76 -3.46 -20.88
CA PRO A 484 28.07 -2.17 -21.49
C PRO A 484 27.54 -2.01 -22.92
N LEU A 485 26.86 -0.90 -23.21
CA LEU A 485 26.21 -0.59 -24.50
C LEU A 485 27.10 -0.79 -25.73
N LYS A 486 28.42 -0.59 -25.60
CA LYS A 486 29.41 -0.84 -26.66
C LYS A 486 29.41 -2.28 -27.20
N LEU A 487 28.99 -3.26 -26.41
CA LEU A 487 28.94 -4.67 -26.76
C LEU A 487 27.71 -5.01 -27.62
N TRP A 488 26.57 -4.36 -27.36
CA TRP A 488 25.27 -4.78 -27.91
C TRP A 488 24.50 -3.70 -28.70
N GLY A 489 24.81 -2.40 -28.55
CA GLY A 489 24.06 -1.33 -29.22
C GLY A 489 24.05 -1.45 -30.76
N ARG A 490 25.17 -1.88 -31.37
CA ARG A 490 25.23 -2.19 -32.81
C ARG A 490 24.33 -3.36 -33.23
N LYS A 491 24.08 -4.33 -32.32
CA LYS A 491 23.19 -5.47 -32.53
C LYS A 491 21.73 -4.98 -32.49
N ALA A 492 21.37 -4.15 -31.50
CA ALA A 492 20.04 -3.55 -31.36
C ALA A 492 19.57 -2.79 -32.62
N PHE A 493 20.42 -1.95 -33.21
CA PHE A 493 20.02 -1.22 -34.43
C PHE A 493 19.84 -2.12 -35.67
N ARG A 494 20.51 -3.28 -35.72
CA ARG A 494 20.41 -4.27 -36.83
C ARG A 494 19.25 -5.25 -36.67
N GLU A 495 18.74 -5.41 -35.45
CA GLU A 495 17.66 -6.33 -35.10
C GLU A 495 16.37 -6.05 -35.89
N ARG A 496 15.58 -7.08 -36.15
CA ARG A 496 14.29 -6.98 -36.85
C ARG A 496 13.13 -7.62 -36.08
N ASN A 497 13.41 -8.47 -35.09
CA ASN A 497 12.37 -8.95 -34.20
C ASN A 497 11.80 -7.79 -33.37
N ILE A 498 10.48 -7.64 -33.35
CA ILE A 498 9.79 -6.49 -32.76
C ILE A 498 9.93 -6.46 -31.24
N ARG A 499 9.80 -7.60 -30.55
CA ARG A 499 10.00 -7.70 -29.09
C ARG A 499 11.46 -7.41 -28.74
N THR A 500 12.42 -8.02 -29.44
CA THR A 500 13.85 -7.76 -29.20
C THR A 500 14.23 -6.30 -29.45
N VAL A 501 13.74 -5.67 -30.53
CA VAL A 501 13.94 -4.23 -30.77
C VAL A 501 13.36 -3.43 -29.60
N THR A 502 12.14 -3.72 -29.19
CA THR A 502 11.47 -3.01 -28.08
C THR A 502 12.27 -3.10 -26.78
N GLN A 503 12.62 -4.31 -26.33
CA GLN A 503 13.40 -4.53 -25.10
C GLN A 503 14.79 -3.87 -25.17
N ALA A 504 15.49 -4.02 -26.30
CA ALA A 504 16.80 -3.39 -26.48
C ALA A 504 16.75 -1.86 -26.56
N MET A 505 15.65 -1.27 -27.06
CA MET A 505 15.45 0.19 -27.05
C MET A 505 15.06 0.71 -25.67
N ILE A 506 14.31 -0.05 -24.85
CA ILE A 506 14.04 0.25 -23.43
C ILE A 506 15.36 0.28 -22.65
N ALA A 507 16.17 -0.79 -22.74
CA ALA A 507 17.49 -0.83 -22.12
C ALA A 507 18.40 0.30 -22.62
N MET A 508 18.32 0.67 -23.91
CA MET A 508 19.10 1.77 -24.47
C MET A 508 18.61 3.15 -24.00
N ALA A 509 17.32 3.33 -23.77
CA ALA A 509 16.77 4.57 -23.22
C ALA A 509 17.23 4.81 -21.78
N LYS A 510 17.30 3.75 -20.95
CA LYS A 510 17.74 3.86 -19.54
C LYS A 510 19.27 3.93 -19.40
N MET A 511 20.03 3.18 -20.20
CA MET A 511 21.50 3.06 -20.07
C MET A 511 22.33 3.89 -21.06
N GLY A 512 21.67 4.53 -22.04
CA GLY A 512 22.33 5.20 -23.16
C GLY A 512 22.55 6.70 -22.98
N ASP A 513 23.46 7.24 -23.78
CA ASP A 513 23.69 8.69 -23.88
C ASP A 513 22.47 9.37 -24.56
N PRO A 514 21.93 10.48 -24.03
CA PRO A 514 20.82 11.23 -24.64
C PRO A 514 21.02 11.58 -26.13
N ALA A 515 22.25 11.74 -26.61
CA ALA A 515 22.53 11.97 -28.03
C ALA A 515 22.06 10.82 -28.96
N LEU A 516 21.75 9.64 -28.41
CA LEU A 516 21.17 8.51 -29.14
C LEU A 516 19.67 8.67 -29.45
N GLN A 517 18.96 9.62 -28.84
CA GLN A 517 17.52 9.86 -29.02
C GLN A 517 17.10 9.77 -30.50
N SER A 518 17.78 10.54 -31.36
CA SER A 518 17.41 10.67 -32.77
C SER A 518 17.55 9.37 -33.56
N VAL A 519 18.44 8.45 -33.15
CA VAL A 519 18.59 7.13 -33.78
C VAL A 519 17.69 6.08 -33.15
N VAL A 520 17.38 6.18 -31.85
CA VAL A 520 16.39 5.34 -31.14
C VAL A 520 14.99 5.57 -31.71
N LEU A 521 14.53 6.83 -31.78
CA LEU A 521 13.19 7.16 -32.31
C LEU A 521 13.04 6.74 -33.78
N ARG A 522 14.08 6.97 -34.61
CA ARG A 522 14.10 6.48 -36.01
C ARG A 522 14.06 4.96 -36.10
N LYS A 523 14.71 4.24 -35.17
CA LYS A 523 14.72 2.78 -35.12
C LYS A 523 13.33 2.24 -34.74
N LEU A 524 12.69 2.80 -33.73
CA LEU A 524 11.34 2.43 -33.30
C LEU A 524 10.31 2.61 -34.44
N MET A 525 10.37 3.75 -35.15
CA MET A 525 9.53 4.01 -36.34
C MET A 525 9.78 3.09 -37.55
N THR A 526 10.74 2.15 -37.50
CA THR A 526 10.87 1.11 -38.55
C THR A 526 9.88 -0.05 -38.39
N VAL A 527 9.20 -0.16 -37.24
CA VAL A 527 8.13 -1.12 -36.99
C VAL A 527 6.82 -0.58 -37.56
N ASP A 528 6.03 -1.38 -38.27
CA ASP A 528 4.66 -1.00 -38.63
C ASP A 528 3.72 -1.22 -37.43
N ILE A 529 3.51 -0.17 -36.63
CA ILE A 529 2.70 -0.22 -35.41
C ILE A 529 1.29 -0.78 -35.67
N ASN A 530 0.71 -0.57 -36.86
CA ASN A 530 -0.65 -1.02 -37.15
C ASN A 530 -0.76 -2.54 -37.39
N ARG A 531 0.37 -3.25 -37.57
CA ARG A 531 0.43 -4.68 -37.90
C ARG A 531 1.02 -5.58 -36.81
N ILE A 532 1.17 -5.08 -35.58
CA ILE A 532 1.71 -5.85 -34.45
C ILE A 532 0.65 -6.11 -33.37
N SER A 533 0.90 -7.10 -32.51
CA SER A 533 0.02 -7.46 -31.38
C SER A 533 -0.16 -6.31 -30.39
N ARG A 534 -1.24 -6.36 -29.60
CA ARG A 534 -1.52 -5.40 -28.52
C ARG A 534 -0.33 -5.22 -27.56
N GLU A 535 0.25 -6.34 -27.12
CA GLU A 535 1.45 -6.38 -26.28
C GLU A 535 2.62 -5.62 -26.94
N ASN A 536 2.93 -5.93 -28.20
CA ASN A 536 4.02 -5.30 -28.93
C ASN A 536 3.78 -3.81 -29.17
N LYS A 537 2.52 -3.37 -29.35
CA LYS A 537 2.15 -1.95 -29.40
C LYS A 537 2.45 -1.24 -28.09
N LEU A 538 2.00 -1.79 -26.95
CA LEU A 538 2.23 -1.20 -25.62
C LEU A 538 3.74 -1.11 -25.31
N GLY A 539 4.49 -2.17 -25.58
CA GLY A 539 5.95 -2.15 -25.41
C GLY A 539 6.65 -1.13 -26.32
N LEU A 540 6.25 -1.03 -27.60
CA LEU A 540 6.79 -0.05 -28.54
C LEU A 540 6.52 1.39 -28.08
N LEU A 541 5.31 1.66 -27.59
CA LEU A 541 4.93 2.97 -27.04
C LEU A 541 5.71 3.29 -25.76
N ARG A 542 5.91 2.32 -24.86
CA ARG A 542 6.78 2.48 -23.68
C ARG A 542 8.23 2.81 -24.07
N ALA A 543 8.76 2.19 -25.13
CA ALA A 543 10.09 2.52 -25.65
C ALA A 543 10.17 3.93 -26.25
N PHE A 544 9.10 4.42 -26.88
CA PHE A 544 8.99 5.83 -27.31
C PHE A 544 8.97 6.78 -26.10
N GLU A 545 8.12 6.52 -25.10
CA GLU A 545 8.03 7.31 -23.87
C GLU A 545 9.39 7.44 -23.17
N LEU A 546 10.08 6.32 -22.92
CA LEU A 546 11.37 6.34 -22.24
C LEU A 546 12.43 7.12 -23.02
N ALA A 547 12.40 7.07 -24.36
CA ALA A 547 13.29 7.88 -25.18
C ALA A 547 12.97 9.38 -25.09
N LEU A 548 11.69 9.77 -25.01
CA LEU A 548 11.28 11.17 -24.82
C LEU A 548 11.63 11.68 -23.40
N TYR A 549 11.47 10.84 -22.38
CA TYR A 549 11.78 11.19 -20.99
C TYR A 549 13.30 11.26 -20.75
N ARG A 550 14.03 10.15 -20.95
CA ARG A 550 15.47 10.05 -20.60
C ARG A 550 16.39 10.75 -21.58
N MET A 551 15.98 10.86 -22.84
CA MET A 551 16.81 11.42 -23.91
C MET A 551 16.28 12.77 -24.43
N GLY A 552 15.33 13.36 -23.70
CA GLY A 552 14.75 14.69 -23.95
C GLY A 552 13.86 14.79 -25.18
N ASP A 553 13.38 16.00 -25.45
CA ASP A 553 12.46 16.28 -26.55
C ASP A 553 13.10 16.16 -27.95
N PRO A 554 12.38 15.63 -28.95
CA PRO A 554 12.90 15.45 -30.29
C PRO A 554 12.94 16.74 -31.09
N GLU A 555 13.93 16.89 -31.97
CA GLU A 555 13.98 17.97 -32.95
C GLU A 555 12.64 18.08 -33.72
N PRO A 556 12.13 19.29 -34.06
CA PRO A 556 10.80 19.46 -34.64
C PRO A 556 10.53 18.61 -35.90
N VAL A 557 11.55 18.34 -36.74
CA VAL A 557 11.40 17.48 -37.93
C VAL A 557 11.16 16.01 -37.54
N LEU A 558 11.74 15.56 -36.42
CA LEU A 558 11.57 14.21 -35.89
C LEU A 558 10.27 14.08 -35.09
N ALA A 559 9.90 15.10 -34.30
CA ALA A 559 8.59 15.23 -33.66
C ALA A 559 7.45 15.07 -34.69
N ASN A 560 7.47 15.87 -35.76
CA ASN A 560 6.49 15.79 -36.85
C ASN A 560 6.43 14.41 -37.53
N ARG A 561 7.55 13.69 -37.63
CA ARG A 561 7.56 12.31 -38.17
C ARG A 561 6.91 11.32 -37.22
N LEU A 562 7.16 11.43 -35.91
CA LEU A 562 6.52 10.60 -34.90
C LEU A 562 5.00 10.85 -34.84
N THR A 563 4.61 12.13 -34.87
CA THR A 563 3.21 12.58 -34.95
C THR A 563 2.50 12.06 -36.20
N ALA A 564 3.16 12.01 -37.36
CA ALA A 564 2.59 11.40 -38.56
C ALA A 564 2.50 9.87 -38.44
N TYR A 565 3.54 9.22 -37.92
CA TYR A 565 3.63 7.77 -37.74
C TYR A 565 2.54 7.19 -36.81
N LEU A 566 2.22 7.89 -35.72
CA LEU A 566 1.18 7.46 -34.76
C LEU A 566 -0.25 7.85 -35.16
N SER A 567 -0.45 8.70 -36.19
CA SER A 567 -1.76 9.30 -36.51
C SER A 567 -2.84 8.28 -36.87
N ASP A 568 -2.49 7.23 -37.61
CA ASP A 568 -3.46 6.19 -38.00
C ASP A 568 -3.76 5.19 -36.86
N SER A 569 -2.98 5.22 -35.78
CA SER A 569 -3.17 4.36 -34.59
C SER A 569 -4.02 5.01 -33.49
N TYR A 570 -4.33 6.30 -33.59
CA TYR A 570 -5.02 7.07 -32.55
C TYR A 570 -6.30 7.77 -33.05
N PRO A 571 -7.49 7.55 -32.48
CA PRO A 571 -7.79 6.66 -31.35
C PRO A 571 -7.70 5.17 -31.71
N ALA A 572 -7.30 4.38 -30.73
CA ALA A 572 -7.37 2.92 -30.74
C ALA A 572 -8.71 2.43 -30.15
N ALA A 573 -9.03 1.16 -30.39
CA ALA A 573 -10.18 0.48 -29.77
C ALA A 573 -9.87 -0.11 -28.36
N ASP A 574 -8.73 0.25 -27.78
CA ASP A 574 -8.22 -0.28 -26.50
C ASP A 574 -7.84 0.87 -25.57
N ASN A 575 -8.28 0.80 -24.33
CA ASN A 575 -8.12 1.87 -23.35
C ASN A 575 -6.65 2.13 -22.97
N ALA A 576 -5.85 1.08 -22.76
CA ALA A 576 -4.43 1.21 -22.47
C ALA A 576 -3.68 1.85 -23.66
N LEU A 577 -3.90 1.39 -24.89
CA LEU A 577 -3.31 2.00 -26.09
C LEU A 577 -3.69 3.47 -26.22
N ASN A 578 -4.93 3.86 -25.91
CA ASN A 578 -5.31 5.26 -25.93
C ASN A 578 -4.61 6.11 -24.86
N ARG A 579 -4.39 5.58 -23.65
CA ARG A 579 -3.61 6.26 -22.59
C ARG A 579 -2.17 6.51 -23.05
N GLU A 580 -1.53 5.47 -23.57
CA GLU A 580 -0.15 5.54 -24.07
C GLU A 580 -0.01 6.51 -25.26
N LEU A 581 -0.92 6.44 -26.22
CA LEU A 581 -0.91 7.31 -27.40
C LEU A 581 -1.21 8.77 -27.01
N SER A 582 -2.16 9.04 -26.12
CA SER A 582 -2.52 10.42 -25.75
C SER A 582 -1.36 11.15 -25.07
N LYS A 583 -0.67 10.52 -24.09
CA LYS A 583 0.45 11.18 -23.39
C LYS A 583 1.63 11.44 -24.33
N ILE A 584 1.97 10.48 -25.21
CA ILE A 584 3.10 10.61 -26.15
C ILE A 584 2.81 11.69 -27.19
N LEU A 585 1.59 11.71 -27.74
CA LEU A 585 1.17 12.70 -28.74
C LEU A 585 1.03 14.12 -28.14
N ILE A 586 0.70 14.24 -26.86
CA ILE A 586 0.72 15.52 -26.13
C ILE A 586 2.16 15.99 -25.89
N GLN A 587 3.08 15.09 -25.48
CA GLN A 587 4.50 15.42 -25.29
C GLN A 587 5.18 15.94 -26.57
N VAL A 588 4.71 15.54 -27.76
CA VAL A 588 5.27 16.00 -29.06
C VAL A 588 4.38 16.99 -29.83
N ASP A 589 3.46 17.69 -29.13
CA ASP A 589 2.58 18.73 -29.68
C ASP A 589 1.85 18.33 -30.98
N ALA A 590 1.31 17.11 -31.01
CA ALA A 590 0.59 16.62 -32.19
C ALA A 590 -0.70 17.43 -32.44
N PRO A 591 -0.87 18.11 -33.59
CA PRO A 591 -1.89 19.16 -33.76
C PRO A 591 -3.34 18.65 -33.76
N TYR A 592 -3.55 17.34 -33.86
CA TYR A 592 -4.85 16.69 -33.79
C TYR A 592 -5.16 16.09 -32.42
N VAL A 593 -4.20 16.08 -31.47
CA VAL A 593 -4.32 15.28 -30.24
C VAL A 593 -5.45 15.78 -29.37
N VAL A 594 -5.51 17.08 -29.06
CA VAL A 594 -6.53 17.66 -28.18
C VAL A 594 -7.95 17.30 -28.63
N ALA A 595 -8.25 17.50 -29.92
CA ALA A 595 -9.57 17.19 -30.48
C ALA A 595 -9.91 15.69 -30.44
N ARG A 596 -8.94 14.79 -30.67
CA ARG A 596 -9.15 13.33 -30.60
C ARG A 596 -9.25 12.82 -29.16
N THR A 597 -8.42 13.33 -28.24
CA THR A 597 -8.47 13.01 -26.81
C THR A 597 -9.77 13.48 -26.18
N LEU A 598 -10.28 14.66 -26.53
CA LEU A 598 -11.60 15.13 -26.05
C LEU A 598 -12.76 14.30 -26.59
N ALA A 599 -12.69 13.85 -27.85
CA ALA A 599 -13.70 12.91 -28.38
C ALA A 599 -13.67 11.54 -27.67
N LEU A 600 -12.48 11.10 -27.24
CA LEU A 600 -12.37 9.94 -26.35
C LEU A 600 -12.92 10.23 -24.96
N LEU A 601 -12.60 11.38 -24.34
CA LEU A 601 -13.12 11.77 -23.03
C LEU A 601 -14.66 11.78 -22.99
N ASP A 602 -15.32 12.37 -23.98
CA ASP A 602 -16.80 12.39 -24.09
C ASP A 602 -17.45 11.00 -24.18
N SER A 603 -16.71 9.99 -24.66
CA SER A 603 -17.23 8.65 -24.97
C SER A 603 -16.58 7.51 -24.19
N ALA A 604 -15.59 7.84 -23.35
CA ALA A 604 -14.77 6.88 -22.64
C ALA A 604 -15.60 6.11 -21.64
N LYS A 605 -15.42 4.79 -21.69
CA LYS A 605 -15.90 3.84 -20.71
C LYS A 605 -14.68 3.15 -20.14
N ASP A 606 -14.70 2.96 -18.84
CA ASP A 606 -13.73 2.10 -18.19
C ASP A 606 -13.85 0.67 -18.72
N ASP A 607 -12.71 -0.02 -18.79
CA ASP A 607 -12.72 -1.48 -18.86
C ASP A 607 -13.47 -2.00 -17.61
N SER A 608 -14.15 -3.14 -17.71
CA SER A 608 -14.87 -3.76 -16.57
C SER A 608 -13.92 -4.32 -15.48
N THR A 609 -12.72 -3.75 -15.38
CA THR A 609 -11.53 -4.18 -14.66
C THR A 609 -10.70 -2.98 -14.16
N VAL A 610 -11.26 -1.76 -14.15
CA VAL A 610 -10.50 -0.54 -13.77
C VAL A 610 -10.27 -0.45 -12.25
N VAL A 611 -11.21 -0.93 -11.44
CA VAL A 611 -10.81 -1.68 -10.26
C VAL A 611 -10.42 -3.06 -10.80
N ALA A 612 -9.12 -3.38 -10.84
CA ALA A 612 -8.68 -4.73 -11.17
C ALA A 612 -9.43 -5.70 -10.25
N ALA A 613 -9.81 -6.90 -10.69
CA ALA A 613 -10.62 -7.81 -9.87
C ALA A 613 -9.93 -8.07 -8.52
N THR A 614 -10.33 -7.32 -7.48
CA THR A 614 -9.74 -7.41 -6.15
C THR A 614 -10.43 -8.55 -5.41
N LEU A 615 -9.71 -9.26 -4.56
CA LEU A 615 -10.29 -10.29 -3.71
C LEU A 615 -11.53 -9.77 -2.95
N THR A 616 -11.42 -8.56 -2.41
CA THR A 616 -12.48 -7.81 -1.71
C THR A 616 -13.66 -7.36 -2.58
N SER A 617 -13.53 -7.33 -3.90
CA SER A 617 -14.65 -7.02 -4.81
C SER A 617 -15.55 -8.23 -5.12
N SER A 618 -15.15 -9.43 -4.68
CA SER A 618 -15.98 -10.62 -4.80
C SER A 618 -17.28 -10.47 -4.00
N SER A 619 -18.39 -10.95 -4.57
CA SER A 619 -19.71 -10.86 -3.96
C SER A 619 -19.78 -11.46 -2.55
N ASP A 620 -18.91 -12.42 -2.25
CA ASP A 620 -18.97 -13.16 -0.98
C ASP A 620 -18.44 -12.35 0.20
N LEU A 621 -17.42 -11.50 0.00
CA LEU A 621 -16.97 -10.53 1.02
C LEU A 621 -17.99 -9.39 1.19
N ILE A 622 -18.60 -8.95 0.09
CA ILE A 622 -19.68 -7.95 0.05
C ILE A 622 -20.94 -8.44 0.80
N LEU A 623 -21.29 -9.72 0.70
CA LEU A 623 -22.51 -10.30 1.28
C LEU A 623 -22.37 -10.69 2.77
N ARG A 624 -21.15 -10.96 3.26
CA ARG A 624 -20.91 -11.41 4.65
C ARG A 624 -21.05 -10.31 5.70
N ASN A 625 -20.84 -9.06 5.31
CA ASN A 625 -21.30 -7.90 6.08
C ASN A 625 -22.21 -7.05 5.16
N PRO A 626 -23.54 -7.30 5.15
CA PRO A 626 -24.45 -6.81 4.11
C PRO A 626 -24.42 -5.29 3.89
N GLN A 627 -24.07 -4.49 4.90
CA GLN A 627 -23.94 -3.04 4.70
C GLN A 627 -22.61 -2.62 4.10
N TYR A 628 -21.49 -3.17 4.58
CA TYR A 628 -20.15 -2.84 4.13
C TYR A 628 -20.01 -3.03 2.62
N GLY A 629 -20.48 -4.19 2.13
CA GLY A 629 -20.52 -4.47 0.70
C GLY A 629 -21.44 -3.55 -0.10
N LEU A 630 -22.61 -3.19 0.47
CA LEU A 630 -23.52 -2.23 -0.16
C LEU A 630 -22.92 -0.82 -0.22
N ASP A 631 -22.11 -0.40 0.74
CA ASP A 631 -21.55 0.96 0.80
C ASP A 631 -20.37 1.14 -0.16
N ILE A 632 -19.52 0.11 -0.28
CA ILE A 632 -18.53 0.02 -1.35
C ILE A 632 -19.23 -0.05 -2.70
N ALA A 633 -20.26 -0.90 -2.87
CA ALA A 633 -21.02 -0.97 -4.13
C ALA A 633 -21.71 0.36 -4.49
N ASN A 634 -22.29 1.07 -3.53
CA ASN A 634 -22.91 2.40 -3.75
C ASN A 634 -21.88 3.47 -4.12
N THR A 635 -20.65 3.35 -3.61
CA THR A 635 -19.52 4.20 -4.00
C THR A 635 -19.03 3.84 -5.40
N LEU A 636 -18.91 2.55 -5.73
CA LEU A 636 -18.58 2.04 -7.08
C LEU A 636 -19.61 2.50 -8.13
N VAL A 637 -20.90 2.52 -7.80
CA VAL A 637 -21.99 3.02 -8.67
C VAL A 637 -21.88 4.53 -8.97
N LYS A 638 -21.16 5.30 -8.15
CA LYS A 638 -20.87 6.74 -8.36
C LYS A 638 -19.38 7.03 -8.61
N THR A 639 -18.58 5.99 -8.85
CA THR A 639 -17.16 6.14 -9.14
C THR A 639 -17.01 6.70 -10.57
N PRO A 640 -16.17 7.72 -10.78
CA PRO A 640 -15.96 8.30 -12.09
C PRO A 640 -15.27 7.31 -13.03
N PRO A 641 -15.46 7.43 -14.35
CA PRO A 641 -14.66 6.66 -15.30
C PRO A 641 -13.19 7.12 -15.21
N ALA A 642 -12.30 6.28 -14.69
CA ALA A 642 -10.88 6.61 -14.57
C ALA A 642 -10.26 6.88 -15.96
N GLN A 643 -10.78 6.26 -17.02
CA GLN A 643 -10.38 6.57 -18.39
C GLN A 643 -10.63 8.04 -18.75
N GLN A 644 -11.73 8.65 -18.31
CA GLN A 644 -12.00 10.08 -18.54
C GLN A 644 -11.03 10.96 -17.74
N ILE A 645 -10.80 10.64 -16.47
CA ILE A 645 -9.85 11.35 -15.60
C ILE A 645 -8.45 11.31 -16.20
N TYR A 646 -8.00 10.14 -16.67
CA TYR A 646 -6.69 10.01 -17.31
C TYR A 646 -6.54 10.95 -18.50
N PHE A 647 -7.55 11.01 -19.38
CA PHE A 647 -7.53 11.92 -20.52
C PHE A 647 -7.60 13.39 -20.10
N ALA A 648 -8.36 13.73 -19.06
CA ALA A 648 -8.43 15.09 -18.55
C ALA A 648 -7.07 15.54 -17.99
N THR A 649 -6.46 14.72 -17.12
CA THR A 649 -5.12 14.99 -16.58
C THR A 649 -4.02 14.94 -17.64
N ALA A 650 -4.15 14.13 -18.70
CA ALA A 650 -3.23 14.21 -19.84
C ALA A 650 -3.34 15.56 -20.57
N LEU A 651 -4.57 16.02 -20.79
CA LEU A 651 -4.87 17.25 -21.53
C LEU A 651 -4.45 18.52 -20.81
N SER A 652 -4.33 18.54 -19.47
CA SER A 652 -3.85 19.74 -18.76
C SER A 652 -2.41 20.12 -19.11
N LYS A 653 -1.60 19.16 -19.60
CA LYS A 653 -0.24 19.40 -20.12
C LYS A 653 -0.22 19.99 -21.54
N ALA A 654 -1.30 19.90 -22.31
CA ALA A 654 -1.32 20.30 -23.71
C ALA A 654 -1.34 21.83 -23.87
N THR A 655 -0.30 22.39 -24.48
CA THR A 655 -0.18 23.85 -24.72
C THR A 655 -0.68 24.28 -26.11
N THR A 656 -0.80 23.33 -27.05
CA THR A 656 -1.18 23.57 -28.45
C THR A 656 -2.43 22.78 -28.84
N GLY A 657 -3.05 23.13 -29.98
CA GLY A 657 -4.22 22.40 -30.53
C GLY A 657 -5.59 22.78 -29.95
N TRP A 658 -5.65 23.76 -29.05
CA TRP A 658 -6.90 24.26 -28.46
C TRP A 658 -7.65 25.25 -29.35
N THR A 659 -8.98 25.22 -29.27
CA THR A 659 -9.90 26.27 -29.75
C THR A 659 -10.88 26.63 -28.63
N PRO A 660 -11.59 27.78 -28.69
CA PRO A 660 -12.59 28.13 -27.69
C PRO A 660 -13.65 27.04 -27.46
N GLU A 661 -14.08 26.36 -28.53
CA GLU A 661 -15.06 25.27 -28.46
C GLU A 661 -14.51 24.01 -27.77
N LEU A 662 -13.20 23.76 -27.90
CA LEU A 662 -12.52 22.64 -27.22
C LEU A 662 -12.30 22.96 -25.74
N TYR A 663 -11.89 24.18 -25.40
CA TYR A 663 -11.81 24.64 -24.01
C TYR A 663 -13.18 24.61 -23.32
N GLU A 664 -14.23 25.10 -23.99
CA GLU A 664 -15.60 25.11 -23.45
C GLU A 664 -16.10 23.70 -23.10
N ARG A 665 -15.81 22.69 -23.94
CA ARG A 665 -16.14 21.27 -23.67
C ARG A 665 -15.32 20.72 -22.50
N TYR A 666 -14.01 20.94 -22.56
CA TYR A 666 -13.06 20.39 -21.59
C TYR A 666 -13.29 20.93 -20.17
N PHE A 667 -13.47 22.25 -20.02
CA PHE A 667 -13.68 22.86 -18.72
C PHE A 667 -15.05 22.54 -18.13
N LYS A 668 -16.12 22.40 -18.94
CA LYS A 668 -17.43 21.94 -18.45
C LYS A 668 -17.39 20.53 -17.86
N TRP A 669 -16.59 19.63 -18.42
CA TRP A 669 -16.46 18.28 -17.86
C TRP A 669 -15.98 18.29 -16.40
N TYR A 670 -15.12 19.23 -15.99
CA TYR A 670 -14.69 19.33 -14.58
C TYR A 670 -15.83 19.67 -13.63
N TYR A 671 -16.81 20.49 -14.05
CA TYR A 671 -17.99 20.82 -13.24
C TYR A 671 -18.76 19.56 -12.88
N ASP A 672 -19.03 18.71 -13.87
CA ASP A 672 -19.70 17.42 -13.67
C ASP A 672 -18.77 16.45 -12.90
N ALA A 673 -17.47 16.49 -13.16
CA ALA A 673 -16.49 15.59 -12.53
C ALA A 673 -16.35 15.80 -11.02
N PHE A 674 -16.52 17.04 -10.53
CA PHE A 674 -16.59 17.32 -9.10
C PHE A 674 -17.84 16.74 -8.40
N GLY A 675 -18.83 16.26 -9.15
CA GLY A 675 -19.99 15.54 -8.61
C GLY A 675 -19.74 14.06 -8.30
N TYR A 676 -18.63 13.47 -8.74
CA TYR A 676 -18.27 12.08 -8.46
C TYR A 676 -17.67 11.90 -7.07
N LYS A 677 -17.68 10.65 -6.56
CA LYS A 677 -17.00 10.26 -5.32
C LYS A 677 -15.79 9.39 -5.60
N GLY A 678 -14.72 9.58 -4.83
CA GLY A 678 -13.51 8.79 -4.86
C GLY A 678 -12.81 8.85 -3.50
N GLY A 679 -11.55 8.44 -3.46
CA GLY A 679 -10.70 8.50 -2.28
C GLY A 679 -10.40 9.94 -1.83
N ASN A 680 -9.75 10.03 -0.69
CA ASN A 680 -9.43 11.29 -0.02
C ASN A 680 -8.85 12.38 -0.95
N SER A 681 -7.84 12.08 -1.77
CA SER A 681 -7.18 13.07 -2.63
C SER A 681 -7.89 13.34 -3.96
N PHE A 682 -8.98 12.60 -4.26
CA PHE A 682 -9.72 12.61 -5.52
C PHE A 682 -10.02 14.02 -6.08
N ILE A 683 -10.78 14.83 -5.32
CA ILE A 683 -11.18 16.19 -5.72
C ILE A 683 -9.96 17.11 -5.88
N GLY A 684 -8.93 16.92 -5.04
CA GLY A 684 -7.70 17.70 -5.10
C GLY A 684 -6.93 17.46 -6.40
N PHE A 685 -6.90 16.22 -6.90
CA PHE A 685 -6.22 15.90 -8.16
C PHE A 685 -6.99 16.44 -9.37
N LEU A 686 -8.33 16.37 -9.35
CA LEU A 686 -9.15 17.01 -10.39
C LEU A 686 -8.93 18.53 -10.40
N ASP A 687 -8.94 19.20 -9.24
CA ASP A 687 -8.73 20.65 -9.17
C ASP A 687 -7.29 21.05 -9.54
N ALA A 688 -6.28 20.24 -9.19
CA ALA A 688 -4.90 20.46 -9.64
C ALA A 688 -4.78 20.34 -11.17
N ALA A 689 -5.35 19.30 -11.78
CA ALA A 689 -5.37 19.14 -13.24
C ALA A 689 -6.15 20.28 -13.95
N ARG A 690 -7.27 20.72 -13.36
CA ARG A 690 -8.06 21.88 -13.80
C ARG A 690 -7.23 23.17 -13.77
N LYS A 691 -6.50 23.43 -12.68
CA LYS A 691 -5.64 24.61 -12.50
C LYS A 691 -4.47 24.63 -13.48
N LEU A 692 -3.73 23.52 -13.60
CA LEU A 692 -2.65 23.37 -14.59
C LEU A 692 -3.14 23.62 -16.03
N ALA A 693 -4.37 23.21 -16.36
CA ALA A 693 -4.96 23.55 -17.64
C ALA A 693 -5.35 25.03 -17.78
N LEU A 694 -5.84 25.67 -16.73
CA LEU A 694 -6.18 27.10 -16.72
C LEU A 694 -4.94 28.00 -16.88
N GLU A 695 -3.73 27.52 -16.55
CA GLU A 695 -2.48 28.24 -16.83
C GLU A 695 -2.18 28.37 -18.33
N ASN A 696 -2.63 27.40 -19.13
CA ASN A 696 -2.51 27.39 -20.60
C ASN A 696 -3.60 28.23 -21.31
N VAL A 697 -4.59 28.72 -20.58
CA VAL A 697 -5.69 29.54 -21.11
C VAL A 697 -5.24 31.00 -21.29
N PRO A 698 -5.63 31.68 -22.39
CA PRO A 698 -5.41 33.11 -22.55
C PRO A 698 -5.98 33.92 -21.38
N LYS A 699 -5.17 34.83 -20.80
CA LYS A 699 -5.47 35.50 -19.52
C LYS A 699 -6.81 36.22 -19.48
N GLU A 700 -7.26 36.77 -20.61
CA GLU A 700 -8.54 37.45 -20.74
C GLU A 700 -9.76 36.50 -20.72
N GLN A 701 -9.55 35.20 -20.92
CA GLN A 701 -10.58 34.15 -20.88
C GLN A 701 -10.53 33.31 -19.58
N PHE A 702 -9.47 33.44 -18.77
CA PHE A 702 -9.30 32.69 -17.51
C PHE A 702 -10.55 32.75 -16.62
N ALA A 703 -11.12 33.94 -16.42
CA ALA A 703 -12.29 34.13 -15.54
C ALA A 703 -13.54 33.37 -16.02
N HIS A 704 -13.71 33.21 -17.34
CA HIS A 704 -14.81 32.44 -17.93
C HIS A 704 -14.59 30.94 -17.70
N TYR A 705 -13.43 30.41 -18.08
CA TYR A 705 -13.16 28.97 -17.96
C TYR A 705 -13.03 28.50 -16.50
N ASN A 706 -12.52 29.35 -15.59
CA ASN A 706 -12.53 29.07 -14.16
C ASN A 706 -13.96 28.95 -13.62
N ALA A 707 -14.86 29.86 -14.01
CA ALA A 707 -16.26 29.82 -13.58
C ALA A 707 -17.01 28.58 -14.09
N ILE A 708 -16.92 28.24 -15.38
CA ILE A 708 -17.65 27.09 -15.95
C ILE A 708 -17.08 25.73 -15.51
N SER A 709 -15.87 25.70 -14.94
CA SER A 709 -15.23 24.46 -14.48
C SER A 709 -15.50 24.09 -13.02
N GLY A 710 -16.40 24.82 -12.34
CA GLY A 710 -16.90 24.43 -11.02
C GLY A 710 -16.16 25.03 -9.83
N ASP A 711 -15.44 26.14 -10.01
CA ASP A 711 -14.74 26.86 -8.93
C ASP A 711 -15.67 27.20 -7.73
N SER A 712 -16.95 27.47 -7.98
CA SER A 712 -17.95 27.70 -6.93
C SER A 712 -18.26 26.45 -6.09
N LEU A 713 -18.23 25.25 -6.69
CA LEU A 713 -18.52 23.99 -6.00
C LEU A 713 -17.48 23.69 -4.91
N LEU A 714 -16.22 24.06 -5.18
CA LEU A 714 -15.10 23.93 -4.25
C LEU A 714 -15.24 24.88 -3.04
N ALA A 715 -15.97 26.00 -3.20
CA ALA A 715 -16.23 26.95 -2.12
C ALA A 715 -17.50 26.65 -1.29
N GLU A 716 -18.49 25.96 -1.88
CA GLU A 716 -19.79 25.70 -1.22
C GLU A 716 -19.83 24.41 -0.38
N SER A 717 -19.04 23.41 -0.73
CA SER A 717 -19.08 22.06 -0.12
C SER A 717 -18.92 22.04 1.41
N GLY A 718 -18.02 22.87 1.96
CA GLY A 718 -17.82 22.99 3.41
C GLY A 718 -18.91 23.79 4.15
N LYS A 719 -19.76 24.53 3.42
CA LYS A 719 -20.79 25.40 4.00
C LYS A 719 -22.13 24.69 4.15
N ALA A 720 -22.55 23.93 3.13
CA ALA A 720 -23.84 23.24 3.12
C ALA A 720 -24.00 22.20 4.24
N LEU A 721 -22.91 21.53 4.65
CA LEU A 721 -22.92 20.50 5.70
C LEU A 721 -23.17 21.03 7.13
N LEU A 722 -23.12 22.35 7.32
CA LEU A 722 -23.38 23.00 8.61
C LEU A 722 -24.72 23.75 8.65
N GLU A 723 -25.44 23.82 7.52
CA GLU A 723 -26.77 24.43 7.46
C GLU A 723 -27.82 23.42 7.97
N ASN A 724 -28.54 23.79 9.05
CA ASN A 724 -29.55 22.99 9.78
C ASN A 724 -29.05 21.95 10.80
N VAL A 725 -27.83 22.07 11.32
CA VAL A 725 -27.32 21.18 12.38
C VAL A 725 -27.85 21.59 13.77
N GLU A 726 -28.44 20.67 14.54
CA GLU A 726 -28.77 20.90 15.95
C GLU A 726 -27.48 20.95 16.82
N PRO A 727 -27.27 22.00 17.64
CA PRO A 727 -26.14 22.04 18.56
C PRO A 727 -26.35 21.08 19.76
N PRO A 728 -25.28 20.67 20.46
CA PRO A 728 -25.38 19.88 21.69
C PRO A 728 -26.26 20.59 22.74
N LYS A 729 -27.13 19.81 23.37
CA LYS A 729 -28.07 20.25 24.41
C LYS A 729 -27.38 20.31 25.78
N GLY A 730 -26.37 19.47 25.99
CA GLY A 730 -25.59 19.47 27.23
C GLY A 730 -26.42 19.06 28.46
N PRO A 731 -25.98 19.40 29.69
CA PRO A 731 -24.75 20.14 29.99
C PRO A 731 -23.50 19.37 29.58
N GLY A 732 -22.54 20.08 28.99
CA GLY A 732 -21.21 19.53 28.73
C GLY A 732 -20.42 19.30 30.02
N ARG A 733 -19.44 18.39 29.96
CA ARG A 733 -18.48 18.12 31.05
C ARG A 733 -17.08 17.91 30.48
N ASN A 734 -16.03 18.10 31.29
CA ASN A 734 -14.70 17.62 30.90
C ASN A 734 -14.74 16.09 30.90
N TRP A 735 -14.53 15.47 29.73
CA TRP A 735 -14.55 14.02 29.59
C TRP A 735 -13.17 13.43 29.80
N GLU A 736 -13.04 12.59 30.82
CA GLU A 736 -11.87 11.74 31.05
C GLU A 736 -12.14 10.35 30.45
N ILE A 737 -11.13 9.72 29.84
CA ILE A 737 -11.24 8.43 29.11
C ILE A 737 -12.04 7.39 29.89
N ASP A 738 -11.67 7.14 31.15
CA ASP A 738 -12.33 6.17 32.02
C ASP A 738 -13.80 6.50 32.33
N THR A 739 -14.17 7.78 32.36
CA THR A 739 -15.56 8.22 32.61
C THR A 739 -16.42 8.14 31.35
N ALA A 740 -15.82 8.41 30.19
CA ALA A 740 -16.42 8.23 28.87
C ALA A 740 -16.63 6.75 28.55
N LEU A 741 -15.60 5.92 28.75
CA LEU A 741 -15.64 4.47 28.51
C LEU A 741 -16.71 3.80 29.38
N LYS A 742 -16.73 4.08 30.69
CA LYS A 742 -17.76 3.56 31.61
C LYS A 742 -19.18 4.00 31.24
N ALA A 743 -19.37 5.14 30.58
CA ALA A 743 -20.67 5.58 30.09
C ALA A 743 -21.10 4.81 28.84
N VAL A 744 -20.20 4.57 27.89
CA VAL A 744 -20.50 3.87 26.63
C VAL A 744 -20.62 2.35 26.82
N GLU A 745 -19.72 1.71 27.57
CA GLU A 745 -19.72 0.25 27.75
C GLU A 745 -20.91 -0.26 28.57
N LYS A 746 -21.36 0.51 29.56
CA LYS A 746 -22.52 0.15 30.39
C LYS A 746 -23.85 0.45 29.71
N ASP A 747 -23.84 1.00 28.51
CA ASP A 747 -25.05 1.30 27.77
C ASP A 747 -25.75 0.03 27.28
N LYS A 748 -27.04 -0.05 27.64
CA LYS A 748 -28.01 -1.06 27.19
C LYS A 748 -29.21 -0.40 26.49
N GLY A 749 -29.14 0.91 26.25
CA GLY A 749 -30.20 1.67 25.60
C GLY A 749 -30.17 1.52 24.08
N LYS A 750 -31.30 1.84 23.43
CA LYS A 750 -31.30 2.05 21.99
C LYS A 750 -30.70 3.43 21.69
N ARG A 751 -29.67 3.45 20.84
CA ARG A 751 -28.99 4.68 20.39
C ARG A 751 -29.76 5.38 19.27
N ASP A 752 -29.50 6.69 19.12
CA ASP A 752 -30.17 7.57 18.16
C ASP A 752 -29.21 7.95 17.00
N PHE A 753 -29.48 7.42 15.81
CA PHE A 753 -28.64 7.60 14.63
C PHE A 753 -28.59 9.06 14.16
N GLU A 754 -29.74 9.70 14.02
CA GLU A 754 -29.83 11.10 13.53
C GLU A 754 -29.22 12.08 14.53
N ARG A 755 -29.36 11.82 15.85
CA ARG A 755 -28.64 12.60 16.87
C ARG A 755 -27.13 12.38 16.77
N GLY A 756 -26.65 11.14 16.64
CA GLY A 756 -25.22 10.84 16.46
C GLY A 756 -24.62 11.54 15.22
N LYS A 757 -25.33 11.46 14.08
CA LYS A 757 -24.96 12.15 12.83
C LYS A 757 -24.94 13.67 13.00
N SER A 758 -25.97 14.25 13.64
CA SER A 758 -26.04 15.69 13.89
C SER A 758 -24.90 16.16 14.80
N LEU A 759 -24.57 15.41 15.85
CA LEU A 759 -23.48 15.74 16.76
C LEU A 759 -22.11 15.70 16.07
N PHE A 760 -21.87 14.71 15.20
CA PHE A 760 -20.65 14.62 14.38
C PHE A 760 -20.42 15.88 13.52
N ALA A 761 -21.50 16.50 13.02
CA ALA A 761 -21.43 17.78 12.35
C ALA A 761 -21.29 18.96 13.34
N ALA A 762 -22.07 18.97 14.42
CA ALA A 762 -22.17 20.08 15.37
C ALA A 762 -20.86 20.37 16.09
N ILE A 763 -20.10 19.33 16.45
CA ILE A 763 -18.78 19.45 17.10
C ILE A 763 -17.63 19.51 16.09
N ARG A 764 -17.94 19.67 14.79
CA ARG A 764 -17.00 19.87 13.67
C ARG A 764 -16.11 18.68 13.31
N CYS A 765 -16.39 17.47 13.78
CA CYS A 765 -15.68 16.28 13.27
C CYS A 765 -15.81 16.19 11.74
N ILE A 766 -17.00 16.46 11.19
CA ILE A 766 -17.25 16.51 9.74
C ILE A 766 -16.41 17.53 8.97
N SER A 767 -15.85 18.56 9.63
CA SER A 767 -15.00 19.56 8.97
C SER A 767 -13.60 19.02 8.64
N CYS A 768 -13.13 18.03 9.40
CA CYS A 768 -11.80 17.43 9.25
C CYS A 768 -11.84 15.97 8.78
N HIS A 769 -12.92 15.24 9.07
CA HIS A 769 -13.06 13.81 8.83
C HIS A 769 -14.21 13.48 7.88
N THR A 770 -13.99 12.44 7.08
CA THR A 770 -14.99 11.90 6.15
C THR A 770 -15.73 10.74 6.82
N MET A 771 -17.03 10.65 6.56
CA MET A 771 -17.89 9.53 6.92
C MET A 771 -18.77 9.19 5.71
N ARG A 772 -18.64 7.98 5.16
CA ARG A 772 -19.39 7.49 3.96
C ARG A 772 -19.26 8.43 2.74
N GLY A 773 -18.08 9.02 2.59
CA GLY A 773 -17.79 10.01 1.53
C GLY A 773 -18.50 11.36 1.71
N GLU A 774 -18.82 11.75 2.94
CA GLU A 774 -19.30 13.10 3.30
C GLU A 774 -18.41 13.70 4.40
N GLY A 775 -18.01 14.97 4.23
CA GLY A 775 -17.13 15.69 5.16
C GLY A 775 -15.84 16.21 4.52
N GLY A 776 -14.98 16.81 5.35
CA GLY A 776 -13.60 17.12 5.01
C GLY A 776 -12.70 15.89 5.18
N ALA A 777 -11.42 15.99 4.81
CA ALA A 777 -10.45 14.92 5.08
C ALA A 777 -9.03 15.49 5.24
N ILE A 778 -8.93 16.40 6.20
CA ILE A 778 -7.67 16.80 6.83
C ILE A 778 -7.16 15.69 7.74
N GLY A 779 -8.08 14.97 8.38
CA GLY A 779 -7.84 13.74 9.14
C GLY A 779 -8.41 12.50 8.42
N PRO A 780 -8.28 11.32 9.03
CA PRO A 780 -8.67 10.04 8.42
C PRO A 780 -10.17 9.91 8.15
N ASP A 781 -10.49 9.05 7.17
CA ASP A 781 -11.84 8.52 6.95
C ASP A 781 -12.23 7.60 8.13
N LEU A 782 -13.37 7.90 8.74
CA LEU A 782 -13.87 7.21 9.93
C LEU A 782 -14.95 6.17 9.60
N THR A 783 -15.24 5.93 8.32
CA THR A 783 -16.21 4.91 7.87
C THR A 783 -15.83 3.50 8.34
N GLN A 784 -14.53 3.19 8.38
CA GLN A 784 -13.99 1.92 8.88
C GLN A 784 -13.33 2.09 10.26
N LEU A 785 -13.83 2.98 11.12
CA LEU A 785 -13.22 3.16 12.44
C LEU A 785 -13.50 1.97 13.37
N GLY A 786 -14.77 1.53 13.44
CA GLY A 786 -15.21 0.42 14.30
C GLY A 786 -14.74 -0.99 13.91
N THR A 787 -14.04 -1.17 12.78
CA THR A 787 -13.38 -2.44 12.42
C THR A 787 -11.95 -2.55 12.94
N ARG A 788 -11.33 -1.42 13.29
CA ARG A 788 -9.90 -1.31 13.64
C ARG A 788 -9.67 -0.88 15.09
N PHE A 789 -10.54 -0.03 15.61
CA PHE A 789 -10.43 0.59 16.93
C PHE A 789 -11.56 0.11 17.85
N SER A 790 -11.24 -0.17 19.11
CA SER A 790 -12.22 -0.34 20.17
C SER A 790 -12.82 1.00 20.59
N VAL A 791 -13.88 0.96 21.41
CA VAL A 791 -14.44 2.17 22.04
C VAL A 791 -13.39 2.93 22.86
N ARG A 792 -12.46 2.22 23.50
CA ARG A 792 -11.38 2.83 24.29
C ARG A 792 -10.44 3.61 23.38
N ASP A 793 -9.91 2.97 22.34
CA ASP A 793 -8.94 3.60 21.42
C ASP A 793 -9.54 4.83 20.70
N MET A 794 -10.83 4.79 20.36
CA MET A 794 -11.55 5.95 19.82
C MET A 794 -11.61 7.09 20.82
N LEU A 795 -11.95 6.81 22.08
CA LEU A 795 -12.02 7.84 23.13
C LEU A 795 -10.65 8.43 23.43
N GLU A 796 -9.60 7.61 23.48
CA GLU A 796 -8.21 8.07 23.65
C GLU A 796 -7.78 8.97 22.48
N SER A 797 -8.03 8.54 21.23
CA SER A 797 -7.74 9.33 20.02
C SER A 797 -8.48 10.67 19.96
N ILE A 798 -9.68 10.77 20.54
CA ILE A 798 -10.50 12.00 20.52
C ILE A 798 -10.19 12.93 21.70
N ILE A 799 -9.92 12.37 22.89
CA ILE A 799 -9.65 13.15 24.12
C ILE A 799 -8.20 13.62 24.15
N GLU A 800 -7.25 12.74 23.79
CA GLU A 800 -5.80 12.98 23.80
C GLU A 800 -5.18 12.90 22.39
N PRO A 801 -5.62 13.71 21.41
CA PRO A 801 -5.26 13.58 19.99
C PRO A 801 -3.77 13.83 19.66
N ASN A 802 -2.94 14.18 20.65
CA ASN A 802 -1.50 14.38 20.49
C ASN A 802 -0.69 13.09 20.73
N GLU A 803 -1.29 12.05 21.31
CA GLU A 803 -0.56 10.84 21.74
C GLU A 803 -0.06 9.99 20.58
N VAL A 804 -0.81 9.91 19.48
CA VAL A 804 -0.40 9.25 18.23
C VAL A 804 -0.88 10.09 17.07
N ILE A 805 0.06 10.51 16.23
CA ILE A 805 -0.21 11.25 14.99
C ILE A 805 0.40 10.41 13.87
N SER A 806 -0.43 9.93 12.96
CA SER A 806 0.02 9.18 11.79
C SER A 806 0.78 10.10 10.82
N ASP A 807 1.90 9.63 10.28
CA ASP A 807 2.75 10.33 9.30
C ASP A 807 1.96 10.87 8.09
N GLN A 808 0.82 10.25 7.76
CA GLN A 808 -0.05 10.74 6.69
C GLN A 808 -0.69 12.10 7.02
N TYR A 809 -0.99 12.37 8.29
CA TYR A 809 -1.75 13.53 8.75
C TYR A 809 -0.92 14.52 9.59
N GLU A 810 0.38 14.28 9.71
CA GLU A 810 1.26 15.12 10.51
C GLU A 810 1.41 16.56 9.96
N SER A 811 1.78 17.47 10.86
CA SER A 811 2.24 18.82 10.50
C SER A 811 3.73 18.96 10.78
N LYS A 812 4.41 19.78 9.99
CA LYS A 812 5.81 20.13 10.20
C LYS A 812 5.91 21.50 10.91
N VAL A 813 6.94 21.66 11.72
CA VAL A 813 7.40 22.94 12.26
C VAL A 813 8.67 23.34 11.50
N LEU A 814 8.56 24.38 10.68
CA LEU A 814 9.68 24.98 9.97
C LEU A 814 10.23 26.12 10.84
N VAL A 815 11.41 25.93 11.42
CA VAL A 815 12.12 26.97 12.17
C VAL A 815 12.92 27.81 11.18
N LEU A 816 12.65 29.11 11.14
CA LEU A 816 13.30 30.03 10.21
C LEU A 816 14.58 30.63 10.79
N LYS A 817 15.47 31.10 9.92
CA LYS A 817 16.76 31.71 10.29
C LYS A 817 16.63 33.03 11.05
N ASP A 818 15.47 33.69 10.97
CA ASP A 818 15.12 34.87 11.78
C ASP A 818 14.67 34.53 13.22
N GLY A 819 14.56 33.23 13.54
CA GLY A 819 14.12 32.73 14.85
C GLY A 819 12.61 32.55 15.00
N SER A 820 11.81 32.92 13.99
CA SER A 820 10.39 32.59 13.94
C SER A 820 10.17 31.11 13.56
N SER A 821 8.92 30.63 13.65
CA SER A 821 8.57 29.31 13.17
C SER A 821 7.20 29.30 12.49
N VAL A 822 7.03 28.36 11.56
CA VAL A 822 5.77 28.11 10.86
C VAL A 822 5.34 26.68 11.13
N LEU A 823 4.18 26.53 11.76
CA LEU A 823 3.47 25.25 11.91
C LEU A 823 2.45 25.11 10.79
N GLY A 824 2.44 23.94 10.14
CA GLY A 824 1.42 23.55 9.18
C GLY A 824 1.78 22.26 8.45
N ARG A 825 0.90 21.81 7.57
CA ARG A 825 1.12 20.63 6.72
C ARG A 825 1.93 21.01 5.49
N LEU A 826 3.01 20.29 5.21
CA LEU A 826 3.79 20.49 3.98
C LEU A 826 2.99 19.92 2.80
N VAL A 827 2.65 20.76 1.82
CA VAL A 827 1.81 20.38 0.67
C VAL A 827 2.66 20.15 -0.58
N SER A 828 3.69 20.98 -0.79
CA SER A 828 4.67 20.73 -1.84
C SER A 828 6.06 21.26 -1.46
N GLU A 829 7.06 20.63 -2.06
CA GLU A 829 8.43 21.10 -2.11
C GLU A 829 8.84 21.20 -3.58
N GLU A 830 9.04 22.43 -4.07
CA GLU A 830 9.27 22.74 -5.48
C GLU A 830 10.25 23.90 -5.63
N GLY A 831 11.25 23.73 -6.52
CA GLY A 831 12.34 24.70 -6.67
C GLY A 831 13.02 25.04 -5.34
N ASP A 832 13.09 26.33 -5.02
CA ASP A 832 13.67 26.88 -3.79
C ASP A 832 12.62 27.20 -2.70
N VAL A 833 11.40 26.64 -2.78
CA VAL A 833 10.28 26.97 -1.89
C VAL A 833 9.61 25.73 -1.26
N TYR A 834 9.17 25.87 -0.01
CA TYR A 834 8.20 24.99 0.65
C TYR A 834 6.82 25.65 0.67
N SER A 835 5.78 24.90 0.31
CA SER A 835 4.38 25.33 0.38
C SER A 835 3.69 24.70 1.59
N VAL A 836 3.34 25.52 2.59
CA VAL A 836 2.80 25.05 3.88
C VAL A 836 1.36 25.49 4.08
N SER A 837 0.48 24.52 4.33
CA SER A 837 -0.91 24.76 4.70
C SER A 837 -1.04 24.96 6.21
N GLN A 838 -1.40 26.17 6.64
CA GLN A 838 -1.47 26.53 8.07
C GLN A 838 -2.87 26.44 8.69
N ASN A 839 -3.92 26.34 7.88
CA ASN A 839 -5.30 26.34 8.36
C ASN A 839 -6.04 25.07 7.89
N PRO A 840 -6.39 24.13 8.79
CA PRO A 840 -7.11 22.92 8.40
C PRO A 840 -8.51 23.19 7.84
N TYR A 841 -9.13 24.33 8.17
CA TYR A 841 -10.43 24.72 7.64
C TYR A 841 -10.34 25.46 6.29
N ALA A 842 -9.13 25.71 5.80
CA ALA A 842 -8.87 26.30 4.48
C ALA A 842 -7.54 25.75 3.91
N PRO A 843 -7.42 24.43 3.69
CA PRO A 843 -6.16 23.77 3.37
C PRO A 843 -5.50 24.31 2.09
N GLN A 844 -6.30 24.82 1.15
CA GLN A 844 -5.89 25.46 -0.10
C GLN A 844 -5.18 26.81 0.08
N VAL A 845 -5.19 27.40 1.28
CA VAL A 845 -4.48 28.65 1.59
C VAL A 845 -3.06 28.30 2.03
N LEU A 846 -2.16 28.26 1.06
CA LEU A 846 -0.75 27.91 1.25
C LEU A 846 0.08 29.16 1.57
N ARG A 847 1.06 28.99 2.45
CA ARG A 847 2.15 29.94 2.70
C ARG A 847 3.42 29.40 2.07
N GLU A 848 3.95 30.13 1.09
CA GLU A 848 5.27 29.90 0.53
C GLU A 848 6.38 30.36 1.50
N ILE A 849 7.41 29.53 1.64
CA ILE A 849 8.57 29.77 2.50
C ILE A 849 9.83 29.38 1.72
N PRO A 850 10.76 30.31 1.45
CA PRO A 850 12.03 29.97 0.80
C PRO A 850 12.83 28.95 1.61
N LYS A 851 13.31 27.88 0.97
CA LYS A 851 14.15 26.85 1.62
C LYS A 851 15.38 27.45 2.28
N ASN A 852 15.96 28.47 1.62
CA ASN A 852 17.10 29.22 2.12
C ASN A 852 16.81 30.01 3.41
N ASP A 853 15.56 30.25 3.78
CA ASP A 853 15.18 30.89 5.04
C ASP A 853 14.90 29.87 6.16
N VAL A 854 14.73 28.59 5.84
CA VAL A 854 14.56 27.52 6.82
C VAL A 854 15.92 27.13 7.41
N LYS A 855 15.96 27.01 8.74
CA LYS A 855 17.11 26.53 9.52
C LYS A 855 16.96 25.04 9.85
N GLU A 856 15.75 24.61 10.20
CA GLU A 856 15.43 23.28 10.69
C GLU A 856 13.96 23.00 10.34
N MET A 857 13.64 21.78 9.89
CA MET A 857 12.27 21.29 9.77
C MET A 857 12.13 20.05 10.65
N ARG A 858 11.06 19.96 11.43
CA ARG A 858 10.77 18.80 12.29
C ARG A 858 9.28 18.49 12.35
N VAL A 859 8.92 17.28 12.75
CA VAL A 859 7.53 16.88 12.99
C VAL A 859 6.94 17.64 14.19
N SER A 860 5.67 18.00 14.11
CA SER A 860 4.90 18.61 15.21
C SER A 860 4.47 17.54 16.21
N LYS A 861 4.78 17.75 17.50
CA LYS A 861 4.20 16.96 18.62
C LYS A 861 2.78 17.41 19.00
N VAL A 862 2.18 18.33 18.24
CA VAL A 862 0.83 18.82 18.43
C VAL A 862 0.01 18.49 17.20
N SER A 863 -1.11 17.81 17.42
CA SER A 863 -2.05 17.38 16.40
C SER A 863 -2.85 18.54 15.82
N THR A 864 -3.32 18.36 14.59
CA THR A 864 -4.26 19.28 13.94
C THR A 864 -5.68 19.11 14.51
N MET A 865 -5.97 17.96 15.14
CA MET A 865 -7.25 17.69 15.80
C MET A 865 -7.31 18.37 17.18
N PRO A 866 -8.33 19.22 17.47
CA PRO A 866 -8.41 19.92 18.75
C PRO A 866 -8.79 18.99 19.93
N PRO A 867 -8.06 19.05 21.06
CA PRO A 867 -8.46 18.34 22.28
C PRO A 867 -9.74 18.94 22.89
N GLY A 868 -10.43 18.15 23.72
CA GLY A 868 -11.64 18.58 24.42
C GLY A 868 -12.88 18.77 23.52
N THR A 869 -12.86 18.28 22.28
CA THR A 869 -13.98 18.39 21.32
C THR A 869 -15.28 17.76 21.85
N LEU A 870 -15.19 16.73 22.70
CA LEU A 870 -16.35 16.09 23.35
C LEU A 870 -16.93 16.90 24.52
N ASN A 871 -16.24 17.92 25.04
CA ASN A 871 -16.58 18.54 26.33
C ASN A 871 -17.89 19.36 26.32
N VAL A 872 -18.50 19.54 25.16
CA VAL A 872 -19.83 20.13 24.97
C VAL A 872 -20.98 19.12 25.12
N LEU A 873 -20.70 17.81 25.09
CA LEU A 873 -21.69 16.75 25.08
C LEU A 873 -22.10 16.31 26.49
N ASN A 874 -23.39 16.03 26.69
CA ASN A 874 -23.85 15.24 27.82
C ASN A 874 -23.64 13.72 27.59
N GLU A 875 -24.03 12.91 28.57
CA GLU A 875 -23.77 11.46 28.55
C GLU A 875 -24.53 10.69 27.46
N GLU A 876 -25.78 11.04 27.15
CA GLU A 876 -26.51 10.38 26.06
C GLU A 876 -25.97 10.83 24.70
N GLU A 877 -25.64 12.11 24.56
CA GLU A 877 -25.02 12.67 23.36
C GLU A 877 -23.68 12.01 23.03
N LEU A 878 -22.85 11.73 24.03
CA LEU A 878 -21.63 10.94 23.84
C LEU A 878 -21.95 9.52 23.34
N LYS A 879 -22.90 8.82 23.98
CA LYS A 879 -23.29 7.44 23.60
C LYS A 879 -23.76 7.36 22.15
N ASP A 880 -24.54 8.33 21.69
CA ASP A 880 -25.06 8.35 20.30
C ASP A 880 -23.98 8.70 19.27
N LEU A 881 -23.06 9.62 19.61
CA LEU A 881 -21.91 9.94 18.77
C LEU A 881 -20.97 8.73 18.62
N ILE A 882 -20.62 8.08 19.73
CA ILE A 882 -19.73 6.91 19.70
C ILE A 882 -20.41 5.74 18.97
N ALA A 883 -21.73 5.56 19.13
CA ALA A 883 -22.47 4.59 18.32
C ALA A 883 -22.41 4.90 16.81
N TYR A 884 -22.47 6.18 16.42
CA TYR A 884 -22.35 6.61 15.02
C TYR A 884 -20.95 6.35 14.44
N LEU A 885 -19.90 6.58 15.24
CA LEU A 885 -18.51 6.29 14.87
C LEU A 885 -18.23 4.78 14.78
N MET A 886 -18.64 4.00 15.81
CA MET A 886 -18.56 2.53 15.80
C MET A 886 -19.31 1.92 14.61
N ALA A 887 -20.43 2.53 14.20
CA ALA A 887 -21.22 2.08 13.07
C ALA A 887 -20.68 2.51 11.70
N GLY A 888 -19.64 3.35 11.61
CA GLY A 888 -19.21 3.91 10.32
C GLY A 888 -20.33 4.70 9.61
N GLY A 889 -21.17 5.39 10.40
CA GLY A 889 -22.35 6.09 9.89
C GLY A 889 -23.46 5.21 9.33
N ASN A 890 -23.49 3.91 9.67
CA ASN A 890 -24.53 2.96 9.25
C ASN A 890 -25.68 2.84 10.26
N GLU A 891 -26.86 3.35 9.93
CA GLU A 891 -28.09 3.20 10.75
C GLU A 891 -28.48 1.72 10.99
N SER A 892 -28.21 0.83 10.03
CA SER A 892 -28.55 -0.60 10.12
C SER A 892 -27.52 -1.45 10.89
N SER A 893 -26.47 -0.83 11.42
CA SER A 893 -25.42 -1.48 12.21
C SER A 893 -25.99 -2.21 13.44
N PRO A 894 -25.39 -3.34 13.86
CA PRO A 894 -25.67 -3.94 15.17
C PRO A 894 -25.60 -2.95 16.35
N ALA A 895 -24.81 -1.88 16.24
CA ALA A 895 -24.72 -0.81 17.25
C ALA A 895 -26.06 -0.10 17.56
N TYR A 896 -27.03 -0.12 16.63
CA TYR A 896 -28.36 0.46 16.80
C TYR A 896 -29.47 -0.57 17.09
N LYS A 897 -29.13 -1.86 17.10
CA LYS A 897 -30.03 -2.94 17.52
C LYS A 897 -30.02 -3.03 19.05
N THR A 898 -31.14 -3.42 19.64
CA THR A 898 -31.25 -3.56 21.10
C THR A 898 -30.30 -4.67 21.58
N LYS A 899 -29.37 -4.33 22.47
CA LYS A 899 -28.44 -5.27 23.13
C LYS A 899 -29.13 -6.07 24.23
#